data_AF-A0A238WF95-F1
#
_entry.id   AF-A0A238WF95-F1
#
_cell.length_a   1.000
_cell.length_b   1.000
_cell.length_c   1.000
_cell.angle_alpha   90.00
_cell.angle_beta   90.00
_cell.angle_gamma   90.00
#
_symmetry.space_group_name_H-M   'P 1'
#
loop_
_entity.id
_entity.type
_entity.pdbx_description
1 polymer ?
#
loop_
_entity_poly.entity_id
_entity_poly.type
_entity_poly.pdbx_seq_one_letter_code
_entity_poly.pdbx_strand_id
1 'polypeptide(L)'
;MLSLYGSFTVPGVPDVVIYRDDENARKFYMVSGKPKILRSDPRDPASRPMIDLIAYTRDHAQPIPATEDVERGHLQMTVGLEIAQADQNRIRAFLRQRLAEELGRGFRFLGIVVRPGEPELGYAPQFIGGTATATTFGEDLQIAAQGICPILATGINSASFSYDLTQSGARFIRQTMEQGALPIQVRYEKLMMIARIPAVTIRINGNRREFLEEARQQSFMRQFMTAQGMFVQRLVWYAPPTLSSFRETHHTLTVEIDDGDFRDADPSEDLTQELEKMALTILQNNILPSFFETAIPAEGESEDEKGRGFWFREMTTDTGVVDVTITRRDVVQIEHGANAILGTDLTPQEAAAAIRYASLSQPNIPVMTLTVVPNINFEVDPILLVSVFIDYDEFDDIKNQRVRVQKQLRLSRDDGPQQFRFDLAMGPDRVAKASYRYRTVVHFTGSMATVEHPPAGGWNAGTGEVLVISYAQLGQVKVDLLLAPMPPEVASVDVTLTYPDPTARGAVKTVSLSPQAPTASWLVSVPAGGAIRPYRVDRLYRMTDGSTLTLPPEENAAETLTITSPFEARVTTAFVGRGDFDADVSMIVVTAAYADPAHDLMERVTLTLNGTARSAAWTVRQVDRDLTSFAYQVRVLRRNGSETATDHTGTLGDTITVGPSGADAVEVIVDTEMVDWTRYARVMVTLDYEDPANGISLRKPLLFTDTGGKIQSWSWLIADPARRGFVYTVRRVGRQSADDIIEPPVRTDDPFVVIR
;
A
#
# COMPACT_ATOMS: atom_id res chain seq x y z
N MET A 1 20.37 2.40 -63.51
CA MET A 1 19.45 3.39 -62.90
C MET A 1 18.02 3.11 -63.39
N LEU A 2 17.00 3.64 -62.72
CA LEU A 2 15.63 3.42 -63.16
C LEU A 2 15.35 4.27 -64.42
N SER A 3 14.79 3.69 -65.48
CA SER A 3 14.33 4.44 -66.65
C SER A 3 12.94 5.01 -66.38
N LEU A 4 12.73 6.29 -66.66
CA LEU A 4 11.41 6.92 -66.60
C LEU A 4 10.42 6.23 -67.57
N TYR A 5 10.92 5.62 -68.64
CA TYR A 5 10.11 5.06 -69.72
C TYR A 5 10.01 3.54 -69.62
N GLY A 6 8.91 3.01 -70.16
CA GLY A 6 8.62 1.58 -70.08
C GLY A 6 8.19 1.13 -68.68
N SER A 7 7.59 2.03 -67.89
CA SER A 7 6.90 1.65 -66.66
C SER A 7 5.56 1.01 -66.97
N PHE A 8 5.20 -0.06 -66.25
CA PHE A 8 3.90 -0.72 -66.41
C PHE A 8 3.52 -1.47 -65.14
N THR A 9 2.26 -1.86 -65.05
CA THR A 9 1.75 -2.78 -64.02
C THR A 9 1.57 -4.17 -64.61
N VAL A 10 1.70 -5.20 -63.78
CA VAL A 10 1.52 -6.59 -64.21
C VAL A 10 0.09 -7.03 -63.91
N PRO A 11 -0.62 -7.68 -64.86
CA PRO A 11 -1.95 -8.25 -64.59
C PRO A 11 -1.92 -9.19 -63.37
N GLY A 12 -2.82 -8.95 -62.42
CA GLY A 12 -2.89 -9.69 -61.15
C GLY A 12 -1.96 -9.17 -60.05
N VAL A 13 -1.16 -8.13 -60.31
CA VAL A 13 -0.36 -7.40 -59.31
C VAL A 13 -0.48 -5.88 -59.55
N PRO A 14 -1.69 -5.30 -59.43
CA PRO A 14 -1.96 -3.91 -59.82
C PRO A 14 -1.25 -2.88 -58.93
N ASP A 15 -0.95 -3.23 -57.68
CA ASP A 15 -0.33 -2.34 -56.70
C ASP A 15 1.19 -2.21 -56.88
N VAL A 16 1.79 -2.82 -57.91
CA VAL A 16 3.22 -2.77 -58.17
C VAL A 16 3.49 -2.16 -59.54
N VAL A 17 4.22 -1.05 -59.54
CA VAL A 17 4.74 -0.43 -60.76
C VAL A 17 6.13 -1.01 -61.03
N ILE A 18 6.32 -1.53 -62.24
CA ILE A 18 7.59 -2.07 -62.72
C ILE A 18 8.23 -1.05 -63.63
N TYR A 19 9.48 -0.71 -63.36
CA TYR A 19 10.31 0.14 -64.22
C TYR A 19 11.47 -0.68 -64.78
N ARG A 20 11.93 -0.36 -65.99
CA ARG A 20 13.10 -1.03 -66.60
C ARG A 20 14.38 -0.28 -66.24
N ASP A 21 15.51 -1.00 -66.19
CA ASP A 21 16.82 -0.37 -66.02
C ASP A 21 17.30 0.27 -67.33
N ASP A 22 17.95 1.42 -67.23
CA ASP A 22 18.44 2.22 -68.37
C ASP A 22 19.70 1.64 -69.04
N GLU A 23 20.46 0.79 -68.37
CA GLU A 23 21.71 0.21 -68.87
C GLU A 23 21.60 -1.30 -69.13
N ASN A 24 20.68 -1.98 -68.43
CA ASN A 24 20.43 -3.41 -68.60
C ASN A 24 18.97 -3.68 -68.98
N ALA A 25 18.74 -3.96 -70.25
CA ALA A 25 17.41 -4.27 -70.79
C ALA A 25 16.71 -5.49 -70.15
N ARG A 26 17.39 -6.34 -69.35
CA ARG A 26 16.77 -7.47 -68.63
C ARG A 26 16.51 -7.20 -67.15
N LYS A 27 16.94 -6.05 -66.63
CA LYS A 27 16.76 -5.70 -65.22
C LYS A 27 15.56 -4.78 -65.05
N PHE A 28 14.75 -5.09 -64.04
CA PHE A 28 13.52 -4.39 -63.73
C PHE A 28 13.48 -4.07 -62.24
N TYR A 29 12.98 -2.88 -61.93
CA TYR A 29 12.80 -2.35 -60.58
C TYR A 29 11.33 -2.36 -60.20
N MET A 30 11.04 -2.91 -59.04
CA MET A 30 9.68 -3.00 -58.53
C MET A 30 9.45 -1.93 -57.47
N VAL A 31 8.32 -1.24 -57.58
CA VAL A 31 7.89 -0.21 -56.64
C VAL A 31 6.48 -0.53 -56.17
N SER A 32 6.32 -0.84 -54.88
CA SER A 32 5.02 -1.16 -54.30
C SER A 32 4.25 0.10 -53.88
N GLY A 33 2.98 0.18 -54.25
CA GLY A 33 2.00 1.16 -53.78
C GLY A 33 1.32 0.76 -52.46
N LYS A 34 1.52 -0.47 -51.98
CA LYS A 34 0.86 -1.00 -50.78
C LYS A 34 1.88 -1.31 -49.67
N PRO A 35 1.91 -0.52 -48.58
CA PRO A 35 2.64 -0.86 -47.36
C PRO A 35 2.07 -2.11 -46.68
N LYS A 36 2.95 -2.92 -46.09
CA LYS A 36 2.57 -4.09 -45.29
C LYS A 36 3.52 -4.29 -44.10
N ILE A 37 3.12 -5.12 -43.13
CA ILE A 37 3.97 -5.50 -42.00
C ILE A 37 5.12 -6.38 -42.51
N LEU A 38 6.36 -6.02 -42.19
CA LEU A 38 7.53 -6.81 -42.57
C LEU A 38 7.62 -8.07 -41.73
N ARG A 39 8.26 -9.10 -42.28
CA ARG A 39 8.55 -10.34 -41.56
C ARG A 39 10.04 -10.42 -41.22
N SER A 40 10.33 -11.11 -40.12
CA SER A 40 11.69 -11.29 -39.59
C SER A 40 12.65 -11.92 -40.60
N ASP A 41 12.19 -12.88 -41.41
CA ASP A 41 12.88 -13.35 -42.60
C ASP A 41 12.01 -13.09 -43.85
N PRO A 42 12.37 -12.11 -44.70
CA PRO A 42 11.70 -11.81 -45.97
C PRO A 42 11.53 -13.01 -46.91
N ARG A 43 12.40 -14.03 -46.80
CA ARG A 43 12.41 -15.19 -47.71
C ARG A 43 11.50 -16.32 -47.24
N ASP A 44 11.16 -16.33 -45.95
CA ASP A 44 10.28 -17.32 -45.36
C ASP A 44 8.91 -16.71 -45.05
N PRO A 45 7.86 -17.02 -45.83
CA PRO A 45 6.51 -16.53 -45.57
C PRO A 45 5.92 -17.01 -44.23
N ALA A 46 6.49 -18.06 -43.62
CA ALA A 46 6.11 -18.53 -42.29
C ALA A 46 6.85 -17.81 -41.15
N SER A 47 7.83 -16.94 -41.46
CA SER A 47 8.58 -16.22 -40.44
C SER A 47 7.70 -15.19 -39.72
N ARG A 48 8.05 -14.89 -38.46
CA ARG A 48 7.23 -14.06 -37.58
C ARG A 48 7.05 -12.65 -38.16
N PRO A 49 5.83 -12.09 -38.22
CA PRO A 49 5.62 -10.70 -38.56
C PRO A 49 6.23 -9.80 -37.48
N MET A 50 6.81 -8.67 -37.90
CA MET A 50 7.46 -7.69 -37.03
C MET A 50 6.40 -6.77 -36.41
N ILE A 51 5.55 -7.34 -35.57
CA ILE A 51 4.55 -6.66 -34.78
C ILE A 51 4.48 -7.32 -33.40
N ASP A 52 4.47 -6.50 -32.35
CA ASP A 52 4.42 -6.93 -30.97
C ASP A 52 3.52 -5.97 -30.18
N LEU A 53 2.49 -6.50 -29.51
CA LEU A 53 1.68 -5.78 -28.53
C LEU A 53 1.98 -6.34 -27.14
N ILE A 54 2.60 -5.54 -26.27
CA ILE A 54 2.79 -5.87 -24.86
C ILE A 54 1.67 -5.21 -24.06
N ALA A 55 0.67 -5.97 -23.66
CA ALA A 55 -0.35 -5.54 -22.71
C ALA A 55 0.18 -5.81 -21.29
N TYR A 56 0.24 -4.79 -20.44
CA TYR A 56 0.76 -4.94 -19.09
C TYR A 56 -0.15 -4.36 -18.02
N THR A 57 -0.27 -5.08 -16.91
CA THR A 57 -1.05 -4.66 -15.74
C THR A 57 -0.13 -4.15 -14.65
N ARG A 58 -0.56 -3.07 -13.99
CA ARG A 58 0.13 -2.54 -12.80
C ARG A 58 -0.10 -3.43 -11.59
N ASP A 59 0.72 -3.22 -10.57
CA ASP A 59 0.60 -3.94 -9.31
C ASP A 59 -0.71 -3.55 -8.60
N HIS A 60 -1.64 -4.49 -8.51
CA HIS A 60 -2.93 -4.32 -7.83
C HIS A 60 -2.80 -4.25 -6.30
N ALA A 61 -1.65 -4.63 -5.73
CA ALA A 61 -1.40 -4.54 -4.29
C ALA A 61 -1.02 -3.12 -3.84
N GLN A 62 -0.65 -2.22 -4.77
CA GLN A 62 -0.39 -0.82 -4.47
C GLN A 62 -1.65 0.03 -4.69
N PRO A 63 -1.93 1.01 -3.83
CA PRO A 63 -3.04 1.93 -4.02
C PRO A 63 -2.81 2.76 -5.29
N ILE A 64 -3.62 2.50 -6.32
CA ILE A 64 -3.59 3.23 -7.59
C ILE A 64 -4.51 4.46 -7.44
N PRO A 65 -4.03 5.69 -7.71
CA PRO A 65 -4.90 6.86 -7.76
C PRO A 65 -6.06 6.61 -8.75
N ALA A 66 -7.27 7.04 -8.42
CA ALA A 66 -8.45 6.79 -9.25
C ALA A 66 -8.35 7.32 -10.71
N THR A 67 -7.38 8.20 -10.96
CA THR A 67 -7.08 8.82 -12.26
C THR A 67 -6.07 8.03 -13.10
N GLU A 68 -5.47 6.96 -12.58
CA GLU A 68 -4.42 6.20 -13.28
C GLU A 68 -4.93 4.84 -13.80
N ASP A 69 -4.59 4.56 -15.06
CA ASP A 69 -4.92 3.32 -15.74
C ASP A 69 -4.31 2.08 -15.05
N VAL A 70 -5.12 1.04 -14.90
CA VAL A 70 -4.75 -0.25 -14.28
C VAL A 70 -4.02 -1.16 -15.27
N GLU A 71 -4.33 -0.99 -16.56
CA GLU A 71 -3.75 -1.73 -17.69
C GLU A 71 -3.23 -0.72 -18.72
N ARG A 72 -2.10 -1.01 -19.35
CA ARG A 72 -1.55 -0.22 -20.46
C ARG A 72 -1.01 -1.14 -21.56
N GLY A 73 -0.72 -0.56 -22.71
CA GLY A 73 -0.18 -1.29 -23.85
C GLY A 73 1.06 -0.61 -24.41
N HIS A 74 1.96 -1.42 -24.98
CA HIS A 74 3.03 -0.94 -25.84
C HIS A 74 2.97 -1.71 -27.16
N LEU A 75 2.70 -1.02 -28.26
CA LEU A 75 2.63 -1.59 -29.60
C LEU A 75 3.85 -1.17 -30.39
N GLN A 76 4.61 -2.14 -30.89
CA GLN A 76 5.71 -1.93 -31.81
C GLN A 76 5.42 -2.64 -33.13
N MET A 77 5.67 -1.98 -34.26
CA MET A 77 5.57 -2.60 -35.57
C MET A 77 6.58 -2.04 -36.56
N THR A 78 7.00 -2.88 -37.51
CA THR A 78 7.80 -2.47 -38.65
C THR A 78 7.06 -2.79 -39.94
N VAL A 79 6.94 -1.79 -40.80
CA VAL A 79 6.24 -1.87 -42.08
C VAL A 79 7.16 -1.50 -43.22
N GLY A 80 6.88 -1.98 -44.43
CA GLY A 80 7.69 -1.64 -45.59
C GLY A 80 6.99 -1.91 -46.91
N LEU A 81 7.61 -1.45 -47.98
CA LEU A 81 7.14 -1.57 -49.37
C LEU A 81 7.66 -2.87 -50.03
N GLU A 82 7.60 -3.97 -49.29
CA GLU A 82 8.04 -5.28 -49.79
C GLU A 82 6.94 -5.94 -50.65
N ILE A 83 7.34 -6.66 -51.69
CA ILE A 83 6.44 -7.39 -52.59
C ILE A 83 6.53 -8.87 -52.26
N ALA A 84 5.40 -9.53 -52.06
CA ALA A 84 5.35 -10.94 -51.69
C ALA A 84 6.01 -11.83 -52.76
N GLN A 85 6.65 -12.93 -52.34
CA GLN A 85 7.35 -13.84 -53.25
C GLN A 85 6.43 -14.42 -54.34
N ALA A 86 5.16 -14.65 -54.01
CA ALA A 86 4.15 -15.09 -54.97
C ALA A 86 3.94 -14.08 -56.10
N ASP A 87 3.86 -12.79 -55.77
CA ASP A 87 3.70 -11.72 -56.77
C ASP A 87 4.98 -11.48 -57.54
N GLN A 88 6.16 -11.55 -56.90
CA GLN A 88 7.43 -11.53 -57.62
C GLN A 88 7.53 -12.66 -58.65
N ASN A 89 7.02 -13.85 -58.34
CA ASN A 89 6.99 -14.98 -59.29
C ASN A 89 6.03 -14.72 -60.47
N ARG A 90 4.87 -14.10 -60.22
CA ARG A 90 3.94 -13.67 -61.27
C ARG A 90 4.56 -12.61 -62.18
N ILE A 91 5.20 -11.60 -61.58
CA ILE A 91 5.94 -10.57 -62.31
C ILE A 91 7.03 -11.22 -63.16
N ARG A 92 7.84 -12.12 -62.60
CA ARG A 92 8.90 -12.82 -63.34
C ARG A 92 8.34 -13.62 -64.53
N ALA A 93 7.23 -14.32 -64.34
CA ALA A 93 6.58 -15.09 -65.41
C ALA A 93 6.10 -14.16 -66.55
N PHE A 94 5.45 -13.05 -66.21
CA PHE A 94 5.02 -12.05 -67.18
C PHE A 94 6.20 -11.42 -67.94
N LEU A 95 7.28 -11.06 -67.23
CA LEU A 95 8.48 -10.49 -67.83
C LEU A 95 9.20 -11.46 -68.78
N ARG A 96 9.21 -12.76 -68.47
CA ARG A 96 9.77 -13.78 -69.38
C ARG A 96 9.03 -13.81 -70.71
N GLN A 97 7.69 -13.78 -70.67
CA GLN A 97 6.88 -13.75 -71.89
C GLN A 97 7.15 -12.47 -72.68
N ARG A 98 7.13 -11.31 -72.01
CA ARG A 98 7.38 -10.02 -72.65
C ARG A 98 8.77 -9.94 -73.30
N LEU A 99 9.82 -10.37 -72.58
CA LEU A 99 11.18 -10.38 -73.13
C LEU A 99 11.31 -11.34 -74.33
N ALA A 100 10.62 -12.48 -74.33
CA ALA A 100 10.62 -13.41 -75.45
C ALA A 100 9.94 -12.81 -76.69
N GLU A 101 8.83 -12.09 -76.51
CA GLU A 101 8.15 -11.36 -77.58
C GLU A 101 9.01 -10.22 -78.14
N GLU A 102 9.66 -9.43 -77.26
CA GLU A 102 10.61 -8.38 -77.62
C GLU A 102 11.80 -8.94 -78.41
N LEU A 103 12.39 -10.06 -77.95
CA LEU A 103 13.49 -10.74 -78.63
C LEU A 103 13.08 -11.23 -80.03
N GLY A 104 11.90 -11.83 -80.16
CA GLY A 104 11.38 -12.34 -81.44
C GLY A 104 11.15 -11.26 -82.49
N ARG A 105 10.86 -10.02 -82.05
CA ARG A 105 10.67 -8.86 -82.93
C ARG A 105 11.95 -8.05 -83.18
N GLY A 106 13.07 -8.43 -82.57
CA GLY A 106 14.32 -7.66 -82.64
C GLY A 106 14.21 -6.29 -81.95
N PHE A 107 13.33 -6.17 -80.96
CA PHE A 107 13.10 -4.94 -80.22
C PHE A 107 14.37 -4.46 -79.52
N ARG A 108 14.56 -3.15 -79.48
CA ARG A 108 15.64 -2.48 -78.74
C ARG A 108 15.01 -1.55 -77.73
N PHE A 109 15.47 -1.63 -76.49
CA PHE A 109 15.05 -0.69 -75.45
C PHE A 109 16.15 0.36 -75.28
N LEU A 110 15.85 1.63 -75.60
CA LEU A 110 16.83 2.74 -75.53
C LEU A 110 18.10 2.46 -76.36
N GLY A 111 17.91 1.95 -77.59
CA GLY A 111 19.01 1.47 -78.44
C GLY A 111 19.74 0.21 -77.97
N ILE A 112 19.45 -0.34 -76.78
CA ILE A 112 20.07 -1.54 -76.23
C ILE A 112 19.36 -2.79 -76.75
N VAL A 113 20.13 -3.69 -77.37
CA VAL A 113 19.62 -4.98 -77.87
C VAL A 113 19.23 -5.87 -76.69
N VAL A 114 17.98 -6.34 -76.69
CA VAL A 114 17.52 -7.35 -75.73
C VAL A 114 18.27 -8.65 -75.98
N ARG A 115 19.02 -9.13 -74.98
CA ARG A 115 19.75 -10.40 -75.05
C ARG A 115 18.90 -11.54 -74.47
N PRO A 116 19.08 -12.79 -74.92
CA PRO A 116 18.42 -13.94 -74.29
C PRO A 116 18.87 -14.09 -72.82
N GLY A 117 17.93 -14.38 -71.91
CA GLY A 117 18.20 -14.68 -70.51
C GLY A 117 17.02 -14.40 -69.58
N GLU A 118 17.18 -14.77 -68.31
CA GLU A 118 16.17 -14.57 -67.25
C GLU A 118 16.04 -13.09 -66.86
N PRO A 119 14.81 -12.58 -66.62
CA PRO A 119 14.61 -11.24 -66.11
C PRO A 119 15.12 -11.10 -64.67
N GLU A 120 15.90 -10.05 -64.42
CA GLU A 120 16.42 -9.68 -63.10
C GLU A 120 15.44 -8.72 -62.42
N LEU A 121 14.97 -9.06 -61.21
CA LEU A 121 14.11 -8.22 -60.40
C LEU A 121 14.92 -7.59 -59.26
N GLY A 122 14.77 -6.28 -59.07
CA GLY A 122 15.31 -5.55 -57.93
C GLY A 122 14.30 -4.56 -57.36
N TYR A 123 14.62 -3.99 -56.20
CA TYR A 123 13.94 -2.81 -55.68
C TYR A 123 14.55 -1.54 -56.26
N ALA A 124 13.80 -0.43 -56.24
CA ALA A 124 14.29 0.85 -56.71
C ALA A 124 15.70 1.15 -56.18
N PRO A 125 16.63 1.54 -57.07
CA PRO A 125 18.04 1.64 -56.73
C PRO A 125 18.37 2.86 -55.89
N GLN A 126 17.51 3.88 -55.88
CA GLN A 126 17.72 5.09 -55.08
C GLN A 126 16.41 5.78 -54.69
N PHE A 127 16.18 5.89 -53.38
CA PHE A 127 15.24 6.84 -52.80
C PHE A 127 16.00 8.04 -52.24
N ILE A 128 15.49 9.25 -52.47
CA ILE A 128 16.15 10.51 -52.09
C ILE A 128 15.33 11.38 -51.12
N GLY A 129 14.11 10.98 -50.80
CA GLY A 129 13.24 11.74 -49.90
C GLY A 129 11.90 11.05 -49.67
N GLY A 130 11.15 11.53 -48.69
CA GLY A 130 9.86 10.99 -48.26
C GLY A 130 9.74 10.79 -46.75
N THR A 131 8.52 10.58 -46.28
CA THR A 131 8.22 10.27 -44.89
C THR A 131 7.20 9.15 -44.84
N ALA A 132 7.23 8.36 -43.77
CA ALA A 132 6.19 7.38 -43.49
C ALA A 132 5.43 7.83 -42.24
N THR A 133 4.11 7.89 -42.34
CA THR A 133 3.21 8.22 -41.23
C THR A 133 2.28 7.04 -41.00
N ALA A 134 1.92 6.82 -39.73
CA ALA A 134 0.96 5.82 -39.32
C ALA A 134 -0.15 6.49 -38.50
N THR A 135 -1.39 6.33 -38.95
CA THR A 135 -2.56 7.03 -38.43
C THR A 135 -3.61 6.02 -37.99
N THR A 136 -4.12 6.18 -36.78
CA THR A 136 -4.99 5.19 -36.14
C THR A 136 -5.71 5.75 -34.92
N PHE A 137 -4.94 6.18 -33.92
CA PHE A 137 -5.46 6.54 -32.60
C PHE A 137 -5.78 8.03 -32.51
N GLY A 138 -6.91 8.36 -31.89
CA GLY A 138 -7.10 9.67 -31.29
C GLY A 138 -6.27 9.82 -30.02
N GLU A 139 -6.11 11.05 -29.54
CA GLU A 139 -5.34 11.36 -28.32
C GLU A 139 -5.82 10.60 -27.08
N ASP A 140 -7.09 10.18 -27.04
CA ASP A 140 -7.66 9.41 -25.91
C ASP A 140 -7.19 7.94 -25.83
N LEU A 141 -6.68 7.37 -26.92
CA LEU A 141 -6.28 5.96 -27.01
C LEU A 141 -4.76 5.76 -26.95
N GLN A 142 -3.98 6.83 -27.05
CA GLN A 142 -2.52 6.78 -27.04
C GLN A 142 -1.93 7.83 -26.09
N ILE A 143 -0.87 7.46 -25.38
CA ILE A 143 -0.09 8.35 -24.51
C ILE A 143 1.02 9.01 -25.32
N ALA A 144 1.71 8.23 -26.15
CA ALA A 144 2.79 8.69 -26.99
C ALA A 144 2.88 7.83 -28.26
N ALA A 145 3.34 8.45 -29.34
CA ALA A 145 3.64 7.77 -30.59
C ALA A 145 5.02 8.21 -31.09
N GLN A 146 5.82 7.25 -31.55
CA GLN A 146 7.13 7.49 -32.14
C GLN A 146 7.22 6.72 -33.46
N GLY A 147 7.79 7.36 -34.48
CA GLY A 147 8.01 6.74 -35.79
C GLY A 147 9.39 7.11 -36.31
N ILE A 148 10.14 6.11 -36.79
CA ILE A 148 11.40 6.32 -37.49
C ILE A 148 11.24 5.75 -38.90
N CYS A 149 11.45 6.61 -39.89
CA CYS A 149 11.51 6.24 -41.31
C CYS A 149 12.93 6.48 -41.81
N PRO A 150 13.85 5.52 -41.64
CA PRO A 150 15.12 5.59 -42.34
C PRO A 150 14.82 5.31 -43.81
N ILE A 151 14.76 6.36 -44.64
CA ILE A 151 14.69 6.16 -46.08
C ILE A 151 15.98 5.45 -46.49
N LEU A 152 15.88 4.16 -46.74
CA LEU A 152 17.02 3.39 -47.19
C LEU A 152 17.33 3.83 -48.62
N ALA A 153 18.60 4.21 -48.84
CA ALA A 153 19.07 4.59 -50.17
C ALA A 153 18.89 3.43 -51.17
N THR A 154 18.91 2.16 -50.73
CA THR A 154 18.68 0.99 -51.59
C THR A 154 17.87 -0.07 -50.83
N GLY A 155 17.07 -0.88 -51.55
CA GLY A 155 16.36 -2.02 -50.97
C GLY A 155 14.90 -1.75 -50.60
N ILE A 156 14.38 -2.48 -49.62
CA ILE A 156 13.00 -2.36 -49.15
C ILE A 156 12.90 -1.13 -48.25
N ASN A 157 12.18 -0.10 -48.69
CA ASN A 157 11.93 1.04 -47.83
C ASN A 157 11.03 0.63 -46.66
N SER A 158 11.49 0.87 -45.42
CA SER A 158 10.86 0.40 -44.19
C SER A 158 10.75 1.52 -43.16
N ALA A 159 9.67 1.51 -42.38
CA ALA A 159 9.44 2.40 -41.26
C ALA A 159 9.06 1.59 -40.02
N SER A 160 9.56 2.02 -38.86
CA SER A 160 9.20 1.42 -37.57
C SER A 160 8.41 2.42 -36.73
N PHE A 161 7.32 1.94 -36.15
CA PHE A 161 6.41 2.72 -35.32
C PHE A 161 6.28 2.07 -33.95
N SER A 162 6.19 2.91 -32.92
CA SER A 162 6.02 2.53 -31.53
C SER A 162 4.92 3.40 -30.91
N TYR A 163 3.97 2.78 -30.24
CA TYR A 163 2.85 3.45 -29.59
C TYR A 163 2.76 3.01 -28.13
N ASP A 164 2.76 3.97 -27.22
CA ASP A 164 2.35 3.77 -25.84
C ASP A 164 0.85 4.01 -25.75
N LEU A 165 0.09 2.99 -25.33
CA LEU A 165 -1.36 2.98 -25.35
C LEU A 165 -1.94 3.18 -23.94
N THR A 166 -3.05 3.91 -23.87
CA THR A 166 -3.88 3.98 -22.66
C THR A 166 -4.56 2.63 -22.40
N GLN A 167 -5.24 2.48 -21.26
CA GLN A 167 -6.02 1.27 -20.97
C GLN A 167 -7.03 0.95 -22.07
N SER A 168 -7.77 1.97 -22.52
CA SER A 168 -8.77 1.83 -23.58
C SER A 168 -8.10 1.50 -24.93
N GLY A 169 -6.97 2.15 -25.25
CA GLY A 169 -6.22 1.87 -26.47
C GLY A 169 -5.65 0.46 -26.53
N ALA A 170 -5.07 -0.01 -25.44
CA ALA A 170 -4.52 -1.36 -25.33
C ALA A 170 -5.61 -2.43 -25.54
N ARG A 171 -6.77 -2.25 -24.89
CA ARG A 171 -7.92 -3.15 -25.05
C ARG A 171 -8.47 -3.14 -26.47
N PHE A 172 -8.61 -1.96 -27.06
CA PHE A 172 -9.12 -1.80 -28.42
C PHE A 172 -8.22 -2.50 -29.45
N ILE A 173 -6.90 -2.27 -29.39
CA ILE A 173 -5.95 -2.92 -30.31
C ILE A 173 -5.89 -4.42 -30.07
N ARG A 174 -5.87 -4.85 -28.82
CA ARG A 174 -5.90 -6.28 -28.50
C ARG A 174 -7.13 -6.96 -29.09
N GLN A 175 -8.33 -6.42 -28.86
CA GLN A 175 -9.58 -6.99 -29.37
C GLN A 175 -9.65 -6.98 -30.89
N THR A 176 -9.18 -5.91 -31.55
CA THR A 176 -9.16 -5.85 -33.01
C THR A 176 -8.14 -6.83 -33.60
N MET A 177 -6.94 -6.93 -33.03
CA MET A 177 -5.92 -7.91 -33.44
C MET A 177 -6.40 -9.35 -33.26
N GLU A 178 -7.06 -9.67 -32.14
CA GLU A 178 -7.67 -11.00 -31.91
C GLU A 178 -8.73 -11.34 -32.98
N GLN A 179 -9.40 -10.33 -33.53
CA GLN A 179 -10.36 -10.46 -34.64
C GLN A 179 -9.70 -10.43 -36.03
N GLY A 180 -8.36 -10.36 -36.11
CA GLY A 180 -7.62 -10.31 -37.37
C GLY A 180 -7.64 -8.95 -38.07
N ALA A 181 -7.95 -7.87 -37.34
CA ALA A 181 -7.95 -6.51 -37.87
C ALA A 181 -6.91 -5.65 -37.13
N LEU A 182 -6.22 -4.77 -37.87
CA LEU A 182 -5.32 -3.79 -37.27
C LEU A 182 -5.70 -2.41 -37.79
N PRO A 183 -6.45 -1.58 -37.05
CA PRO A 183 -7.00 -0.32 -37.54
C PRO A 183 -5.94 0.78 -37.64
N ILE A 184 -4.86 0.52 -38.38
CA ILE A 184 -3.68 1.35 -38.56
C ILE A 184 -3.47 1.56 -40.04
N GLN A 185 -3.62 2.81 -40.47
CA GLN A 185 -3.33 3.23 -41.82
C GLN A 185 -1.90 3.72 -41.89
N VAL A 186 -1.09 3.16 -42.79
CA VAL A 186 0.26 3.65 -43.09
C VAL A 186 0.24 4.35 -44.42
N ARG A 187 0.88 5.52 -44.47
CA ARG A 187 1.08 6.32 -45.68
C ARG A 187 2.54 6.70 -45.83
N TYR A 188 3.11 6.41 -46.99
CA TYR A 188 4.38 6.99 -47.44
C TYR A 188 4.04 8.23 -48.25
N GLU A 189 4.45 9.39 -47.75
CA GLU A 189 4.23 10.70 -48.36
C GLU A 189 5.51 11.20 -49.02
N LYS A 190 5.38 11.80 -50.20
CA LYS A 190 6.48 12.41 -50.95
C LYS A 190 7.68 11.47 -51.13
N LEU A 191 7.44 10.19 -51.38
CA LEU A 191 8.52 9.23 -51.58
C LEU A 191 9.16 9.50 -52.94
N MET A 192 10.34 10.12 -52.92
CA MET A 192 11.03 10.58 -54.12
C MET A 192 12.06 9.54 -54.57
N MET A 193 12.02 9.17 -55.83
CA MET A 193 13.00 8.31 -56.48
C MET A 193 13.64 8.99 -57.68
N ILE A 194 14.83 8.53 -58.03
CA ILE A 194 15.56 9.06 -59.19
C ILE A 194 15.32 8.17 -60.40
N ALA A 195 14.92 8.79 -61.51
CA ALA A 195 14.83 8.16 -62.82
C ALA A 195 15.65 8.92 -63.86
N ARG A 196 16.23 8.18 -64.81
CA ARG A 196 16.96 8.77 -65.93
C ARG A 196 16.02 8.99 -67.13
N ILE A 197 16.08 10.18 -67.71
CA ILE A 197 15.59 10.44 -69.06
C ILE A 197 16.70 9.99 -70.02
N PRO A 198 16.40 9.07 -70.96
CA PRO A 198 17.37 8.61 -71.94
C PRO A 198 17.81 9.76 -72.83
N ALA A 199 18.88 9.53 -73.59
CA ALA A 199 19.44 10.53 -74.48
C ALA A 199 18.43 10.96 -75.56
N VAL A 200 17.84 12.15 -75.42
CA VAL A 200 17.08 12.75 -76.53
C VAL A 200 18.09 13.36 -77.48
N THR A 201 17.98 12.99 -78.75
CA THR A 201 18.83 13.51 -79.82
C THR A 201 18.03 14.49 -80.66
N ILE A 202 18.45 15.75 -80.64
CA ILE A 202 17.90 16.79 -81.51
C ILE A 202 18.88 16.98 -82.65
N ARG A 203 18.42 16.75 -83.87
CA ARG A 203 19.19 17.01 -85.08
C ARG A 203 18.60 18.20 -85.81
N ILE A 204 19.42 19.23 -85.99
CA ILE A 204 19.06 20.41 -86.76
C ILE A 204 19.93 20.40 -88.01
N ASN A 205 19.31 20.14 -89.16
CA ASN A 205 20.00 20.08 -90.43
C ASN A 205 19.35 21.00 -91.46
N GLY A 206 20.13 21.58 -92.35
CA GLY A 206 19.59 22.44 -93.40
C GLY A 206 20.63 23.23 -94.16
N ASN A 207 20.21 23.83 -95.27
CA ASN A 207 21.06 24.71 -96.06
C ASN A 207 20.91 26.16 -95.59
N ARG A 208 22.01 26.76 -95.14
CA ARG A 208 22.04 28.13 -94.62
C ARG A 208 21.50 29.15 -95.63
N ARG A 209 21.84 28.98 -96.92
CA ARG A 209 21.44 29.93 -97.96
C ARG A 209 19.93 29.88 -98.20
N GLU A 210 19.41 28.67 -98.35
CA GLU A 210 17.99 28.45 -98.65
C GLU A 210 17.12 28.94 -97.48
N PHE A 211 17.55 28.68 -96.25
CA PHE A 211 16.88 29.20 -95.05
C PHE A 211 16.88 30.72 -94.97
N LEU A 212 18.01 31.38 -95.27
CA LEU A 212 18.07 32.84 -95.32
C LEU A 212 17.17 33.43 -96.42
N GLU A 213 17.02 32.73 -97.55
CA GLU A 213 16.09 33.12 -98.62
C GLU A 213 14.62 32.95 -98.19
N GLU A 214 14.25 31.86 -97.52
CA GLU A 214 12.90 31.65 -96.94
C GLU A 214 12.57 32.71 -95.88
N ALA A 215 13.48 32.93 -94.93
CA ALA A 215 13.31 33.95 -93.89
C ALA A 215 13.17 35.36 -94.51
N ARG A 216 13.88 35.65 -95.61
CA ARG A 216 13.76 36.93 -96.32
C ARG A 216 12.40 37.08 -97.00
N GLN A 217 11.83 36.03 -97.56
CA GLN A 217 10.47 36.08 -98.14
C GLN A 217 9.38 36.39 -97.10
N GLN A 218 9.62 35.98 -95.85
CA GLN A 218 8.70 36.20 -94.72
C GLN A 218 9.07 37.44 -93.88
N SER A 219 10.03 38.23 -94.33
CA SER A 219 10.45 39.44 -93.64
C SER A 219 9.73 40.66 -94.18
N PHE A 220 9.50 41.64 -93.31
CA PHE A 220 8.77 42.86 -93.67
C PHE A 220 9.59 44.10 -93.29
N MET A 221 9.43 45.17 -94.07
CA MET A 221 10.07 46.45 -93.76
C MET A 221 9.39 47.08 -92.54
N ARG A 222 10.17 47.34 -91.50
CA ARG A 222 9.73 48.03 -90.27
C ARG A 222 10.58 49.28 -90.04
N GLN A 223 9.96 50.27 -89.41
CA GLN A 223 10.60 51.54 -89.04
C GLN A 223 11.03 51.49 -87.58
N PHE A 224 12.30 51.81 -87.33
CA PHE A 224 12.91 51.77 -86.01
C PHE A 224 13.46 53.15 -85.66
N MET A 225 13.35 53.54 -84.41
CA MET A 225 13.98 54.74 -83.89
C MET A 225 15.33 54.37 -83.28
N THR A 226 16.40 54.96 -83.81
CA THR A 226 17.75 54.80 -83.25
C THR A 226 17.88 55.57 -81.94
N ALA A 227 18.89 55.23 -81.12
CA ALA A 227 19.20 55.94 -79.87
C ALA A 227 19.47 57.45 -80.03
N GLN A 228 19.64 57.92 -81.27
CA GLN A 228 19.86 59.32 -81.65
C GLN A 228 18.60 60.01 -82.20
N GLY A 229 17.43 59.35 -82.14
CA GLY A 229 16.14 59.90 -82.60
C GLY A 229 15.92 59.86 -84.12
N MET A 230 16.80 59.23 -84.88
CA MET A 230 16.62 59.03 -86.33
C MET A 230 15.80 57.77 -86.62
N PHE A 231 14.89 57.86 -87.59
CA PHE A 231 14.15 56.71 -88.10
C PHE A 231 14.93 55.98 -89.18
N VAL A 232 15.14 54.68 -89.00
CA VAL A 232 15.74 53.79 -90.00
C VAL A 232 14.72 52.72 -90.37
N GLN A 233 14.61 52.44 -91.67
CA GLN A 233 13.77 51.35 -92.17
C GLN A 233 14.65 50.15 -92.46
N ARG A 234 14.39 49.03 -91.80
CA ARG A 234 15.13 47.78 -92.00
C ARG A 234 14.17 46.61 -92.18
N LEU A 235 14.64 45.63 -92.95
CA LEU A 235 13.95 44.37 -93.16
C LEU A 235 14.14 43.50 -91.92
N VAL A 236 13.04 43.08 -91.29
CA VAL A 236 13.07 42.29 -90.05
C VAL A 236 12.27 41.02 -90.22
N TRP A 237 12.85 39.92 -89.72
CA TRP A 237 12.22 38.62 -89.62
C TRP A 237 11.99 38.29 -88.15
N TYR A 238 10.81 37.76 -87.81
CA TYR A 238 10.49 37.32 -86.45
C TYR A 238 10.48 35.81 -86.41
N ALA A 239 11.34 35.21 -85.57
CA ALA A 239 11.37 33.76 -85.44
C ALA A 239 10.04 33.25 -84.86
N PRO A 240 9.39 32.22 -85.45
CA PRO A 240 8.13 31.63 -84.95
C PRO A 240 8.16 31.24 -83.46
N PRO A 241 7.01 31.31 -82.75
CA PRO A 241 6.96 31.15 -81.29
C PRO A 241 7.02 29.71 -80.80
N THR A 242 6.73 28.74 -81.67
CA THR A 242 6.68 27.32 -81.34
C THR A 242 7.44 26.51 -82.39
N LEU A 243 7.88 25.31 -82.05
CA LEU A 243 8.55 24.44 -83.02
C LEU A 243 7.60 24.00 -84.15
N SER A 244 6.32 23.78 -83.85
CA SER A 244 5.30 23.44 -84.85
C SER A 244 5.13 24.57 -85.88
N SER A 245 4.99 25.82 -85.42
CA SER A 245 4.89 26.97 -86.32
C SER A 245 6.19 27.20 -87.12
N PHE A 246 7.35 26.89 -86.53
CA PHE A 246 8.62 26.91 -87.25
C PHE A 246 8.65 25.88 -88.40
N ARG A 247 8.26 24.63 -88.14
CA ARG A 247 8.21 23.55 -89.14
C ARG A 247 7.20 23.81 -90.26
N GLU A 248 6.09 24.48 -89.96
CA GLU A 248 5.08 24.88 -90.96
C GLU A 248 5.56 26.00 -91.88
N THR A 249 6.38 26.91 -91.37
CA THR A 249 6.78 28.12 -92.09
C THR A 249 8.15 28.02 -92.76
N HIS A 250 9.03 27.13 -92.28
CA HIS A 250 10.40 26.97 -92.79
C HIS A 250 10.67 25.50 -93.04
N HIS A 251 10.99 25.14 -94.29
CA HIS A 251 11.19 23.75 -94.71
C HIS A 251 12.67 23.45 -95.00
N THR A 252 13.48 24.48 -95.22
CA THR A 252 14.90 24.36 -95.58
C THR A 252 15.84 24.16 -94.39
N LEU A 253 15.37 24.48 -93.18
CA LEU A 253 16.05 24.16 -91.91
C LEU A 253 15.15 23.23 -91.11
N THR A 254 15.49 21.95 -91.11
CA THR A 254 14.71 20.90 -90.47
C THR A 254 15.18 20.67 -89.05
N VAL A 255 14.25 20.70 -88.09
CA VAL A 255 14.49 20.32 -86.69
C VAL A 255 13.83 18.98 -86.43
N GLU A 256 14.62 17.93 -86.46
CA GLU A 256 14.21 16.57 -86.14
C GLU A 256 14.52 16.28 -84.68
N ILE A 257 13.50 15.81 -83.96
CA ILE A 257 13.68 15.24 -82.63
C ILE A 257 13.61 13.74 -82.88
N ASP A 258 14.75 13.05 -82.76
CA ASP A 258 14.75 11.59 -82.82
C ASP A 258 14.14 11.07 -81.53
N ASP A 259 12.86 10.75 -81.64
CA ASP A 259 12.03 10.17 -80.60
C ASP A 259 11.79 8.66 -80.82
N GLY A 260 12.59 8.02 -81.70
CA GLY A 260 12.37 6.63 -82.12
C GLY A 260 12.33 5.62 -80.98
N ASP A 261 12.92 5.94 -79.83
CA ASP A 261 12.90 5.16 -78.59
C ASP A 261 11.60 5.33 -77.76
N PHE A 262 10.66 6.20 -78.15
CA PHE A 262 9.44 6.55 -77.38
C PHE A 262 8.12 6.03 -78.00
N ARG A 263 8.18 5.21 -79.05
CA ARG A 263 7.00 4.83 -79.88
C ARG A 263 5.87 4.06 -79.17
N ASP A 264 6.08 3.58 -77.95
CA ASP A 264 5.05 2.85 -77.16
C ASP A 264 4.81 3.45 -75.75
N ALA A 265 5.34 4.65 -75.45
CA ALA A 265 5.07 5.34 -74.18
C ALA A 265 3.86 6.27 -74.34
N ASP A 266 2.88 6.17 -73.45
CA ASP A 266 1.78 7.13 -73.35
C ASP A 266 2.38 8.54 -73.13
N PRO A 267 2.24 9.47 -74.09
CA PRO A 267 2.85 10.77 -73.99
C PRO A 267 2.07 11.58 -72.96
N SER A 268 2.61 11.75 -71.76
CA SER A 268 2.20 12.89 -70.94
C SER A 268 2.43 14.15 -71.79
N GLU A 269 1.34 14.86 -72.13
CA GLU A 269 1.36 16.02 -73.04
C GLU A 269 2.42 17.07 -72.65
N ASP A 270 2.81 17.14 -71.38
CA ASP A 270 3.84 18.05 -70.87
C ASP A 270 5.25 17.79 -71.42
N LEU A 271 5.66 16.53 -71.60
CA LEU A 271 7.06 16.22 -71.92
C LEU A 271 7.40 16.48 -73.39
N THR A 272 6.51 16.12 -74.32
CA THR A 272 6.70 16.46 -75.75
C THR A 272 6.77 17.98 -75.92
N GLN A 273 5.93 18.73 -75.20
CA GLN A 273 5.97 20.19 -75.18
C GLN A 273 7.28 20.73 -74.59
N GLU A 274 7.80 20.14 -73.51
CA GLU A 274 9.11 20.51 -72.95
C GLU A 274 10.28 20.21 -73.91
N LEU A 275 10.26 19.07 -74.60
CA LEU A 275 11.28 18.70 -75.59
C LEU A 275 11.23 19.64 -76.82
N GLU A 276 10.04 19.98 -77.30
CA GLU A 276 9.87 20.95 -78.40
C GLU A 276 10.32 22.36 -77.99
N LYS A 277 10.00 22.80 -76.75
CA LYS A 277 10.47 24.07 -76.21
C LYS A 277 11.99 24.11 -76.06
N MET A 278 12.60 23.00 -75.63
CA MET A 278 14.06 22.86 -75.55
C MET A 278 14.70 22.94 -76.95
N ALA A 279 14.16 22.21 -77.92
CA ALA A 279 14.64 22.23 -79.30
C ALA A 279 14.54 23.64 -79.93
N LEU A 280 13.43 24.34 -79.69
CA LEU A 280 13.24 25.72 -80.14
C LEU A 280 14.23 26.67 -79.46
N THR A 281 14.45 26.54 -78.15
CA THR A 281 15.43 27.35 -77.41
C THR A 281 16.85 27.14 -77.95
N ILE A 282 17.21 25.89 -78.26
CA ILE A 282 18.50 25.54 -78.85
C ILE A 282 18.65 26.20 -80.22
N LEU A 283 17.62 26.09 -81.07
CA LEU A 283 17.59 26.73 -82.39
C LEU A 283 17.79 28.25 -82.26
N GLN A 284 17.00 28.90 -81.39
CA GLN A 284 16.98 30.36 -81.21
C GLN A 284 18.25 30.92 -80.59
N ASN A 285 18.89 30.21 -79.66
CA ASN A 285 20.05 30.74 -78.93
C ASN A 285 21.39 30.32 -79.52
N ASN A 286 21.47 29.17 -80.20
CA ASN A 286 22.75 28.65 -80.68
C ASN A 286 22.90 28.73 -82.20
N ILE A 287 21.80 28.63 -82.95
CA ILE A 287 21.85 28.54 -84.42
C ILE A 287 21.42 29.87 -85.07
N LEU A 288 20.26 30.42 -84.71
CA LEU A 288 19.77 31.69 -85.27
C LEU A 288 20.74 32.89 -85.09
N PRO A 289 21.46 33.06 -83.96
CA PRO A 289 22.39 34.17 -83.80
C PRO A 289 23.63 34.05 -84.70
N SER A 290 23.87 32.87 -85.30
CA SER A 290 24.90 32.71 -86.33
C SER A 290 24.46 33.26 -87.69
N PHE A 291 23.14 33.35 -87.96
CA PHE A 291 22.56 33.85 -89.20
C PHE A 291 22.17 35.34 -89.11
N PHE A 292 21.76 35.77 -87.93
CA PHE A 292 21.13 37.06 -87.73
C PHE A 292 21.82 37.89 -86.64
N GLU A 293 21.48 39.18 -86.59
CA GLU A 293 21.69 40.05 -85.43
C GLU A 293 20.33 40.30 -84.76
N THR A 294 20.30 40.46 -83.44
CA THR A 294 19.04 40.77 -82.74
C THR A 294 18.57 42.17 -83.14
N ALA A 295 17.31 42.29 -83.56
CA ALA A 295 16.71 43.57 -83.90
C ALA A 295 16.49 44.43 -82.64
N ILE A 296 16.62 45.75 -82.79
CA ILE A 296 16.16 46.69 -81.75
C ILE A 296 14.63 46.70 -81.75
N PRO A 297 13.96 46.70 -80.57
CA PRO A 297 12.50 46.77 -80.51
C PRO A 297 11.93 48.02 -81.20
N ALA A 298 10.92 47.86 -82.06
CA ALA A 298 10.20 48.99 -82.68
C ALA A 298 9.11 49.58 -81.74
N GLU A 299 8.79 50.87 -81.91
CA GLU A 299 7.79 51.61 -81.11
C GLU A 299 6.36 51.04 -81.14
N GLY A 300 6.06 50.11 -82.05
CA GLY A 300 4.74 49.48 -82.23
C GLY A 300 4.74 47.95 -82.18
N GLU A 301 5.75 47.33 -81.56
CA GLU A 301 5.78 45.89 -81.33
C GLU A 301 4.72 45.45 -80.31
N SER A 302 3.97 44.40 -80.63
CA SER A 302 3.12 43.68 -79.68
C SER A 302 3.96 42.94 -78.62
N GLU A 303 3.35 42.59 -77.48
CA GLU A 303 4.05 41.80 -76.43
C GLU A 303 4.62 40.48 -76.97
N ASP A 304 3.97 39.86 -77.97
CA ASP A 304 4.42 38.61 -78.58
C ASP A 304 5.62 38.78 -79.55
N GLU A 305 5.84 40.00 -80.06
CA GLU A 305 6.93 40.33 -81.00
C GLU A 305 8.22 40.77 -80.28
N LYS A 306 8.11 41.29 -79.05
CA LYS A 306 9.23 41.84 -78.28
C LYS A 306 10.36 40.80 -78.10
N GLY A 307 11.57 41.18 -78.53
CA GLY A 307 12.78 40.37 -78.33
C GLY A 307 12.95 39.17 -79.28
N ARG A 308 12.06 38.99 -80.27
CA ARG A 308 12.11 37.91 -81.27
C ARG A 308 12.47 38.36 -82.69
N GLY A 309 12.65 39.66 -82.88
CA GLY A 309 13.04 40.25 -84.15
C GLY A 309 14.52 40.04 -84.44
N PHE A 310 14.82 39.74 -85.71
CA PHE A 310 16.16 39.50 -86.22
C PHE A 310 16.43 40.37 -87.46
N TRP A 311 17.61 40.99 -87.48
CA TRP A 311 18.19 41.67 -88.63
C TRP A 311 19.06 40.71 -89.43
N PHE A 312 18.98 40.81 -90.75
CA PHE A 312 19.92 40.14 -91.65
C PHE A 312 21.26 40.87 -91.59
N ARG A 313 22.37 40.15 -91.41
CA ARG A 313 23.71 40.75 -91.47
C ARG A 313 23.99 41.26 -92.88
N GLU A 314 24.29 42.55 -93.02
CA GLU A 314 24.62 43.16 -94.30
C GLU A 314 25.97 42.61 -94.81
N MET A 315 25.95 41.95 -95.98
CA MET A 315 27.09 41.34 -96.69
C MET A 315 27.70 40.05 -96.09
N THR A 316 26.97 38.95 -96.20
CA THR A 316 27.59 37.61 -96.26
C THR A 316 26.90 36.73 -97.32
N THR A 317 27.66 36.30 -98.33
CA THR A 317 27.34 35.11 -99.15
C THR A 317 27.73 33.87 -98.34
N ASP A 318 27.18 33.74 -97.14
CA ASP A 318 27.50 32.61 -96.27
C ASP A 318 26.83 31.35 -96.81
N THR A 319 27.58 30.59 -97.60
CA THR A 319 27.22 29.26 -98.06
C THR A 319 27.72 28.22 -97.07
N GLY A 320 26.86 27.28 -96.67
CA GLY A 320 27.23 26.20 -95.76
C GLY A 320 26.05 25.33 -95.37
N VAL A 321 26.35 24.12 -94.92
CA VAL A 321 25.37 23.19 -94.35
C VAL A 321 25.37 23.37 -92.83
N VAL A 322 24.19 23.50 -92.26
CA VAL A 322 23.95 23.39 -90.82
C VAL A 322 23.72 21.91 -90.57
N ASP A 323 24.54 21.28 -89.74
CA ASP A 323 24.25 19.94 -89.20
C ASP A 323 24.71 19.93 -87.73
N VAL A 324 23.75 20.14 -86.83
CA VAL A 324 23.97 20.20 -85.40
C VAL A 324 23.21 19.03 -84.78
N THR A 325 23.95 18.12 -84.15
CA THR A 325 23.37 17.04 -83.35
C THR A 325 23.66 17.31 -81.88
N ILE A 326 22.61 17.46 -81.09
CA ILE A 326 22.71 17.64 -79.64
C ILE A 326 22.06 16.45 -78.97
N THR A 327 22.83 15.77 -78.13
CA THR A 327 22.34 14.67 -77.30
C THR A 327 22.37 15.11 -75.84
N ARG A 328 21.21 15.10 -75.18
CA ARG A 328 21.11 15.44 -73.75
C ARG A 328 20.53 14.26 -72.97
N ARG A 329 21.19 13.91 -71.87
CA ARG A 329 20.68 12.98 -70.85
C ARG A 329 20.36 13.80 -69.61
N ASP A 330 19.23 13.54 -68.98
CA ASP A 330 18.86 14.21 -67.73
C ASP A 330 18.37 13.20 -66.70
N VAL A 331 18.29 13.64 -65.45
CA VAL A 331 17.87 12.84 -64.32
C VAL A 331 16.75 13.58 -63.60
N VAL A 332 15.58 12.96 -63.50
CA VAL A 332 14.39 13.55 -62.89
C VAL A 332 14.03 12.84 -61.59
N GLN A 333 13.32 13.55 -60.74
CA GLN A 333 12.75 13.01 -59.50
C GLN A 333 11.30 12.64 -59.75
N ILE A 334 10.93 11.40 -59.43
CA ILE A 334 9.55 10.91 -59.51
C ILE A 334 9.02 10.77 -58.07
N GLU A 335 7.82 11.29 -57.82
CA GLU A 335 7.09 11.06 -56.58
C GLU A 335 6.26 9.77 -56.69
N HIS A 336 6.36 8.91 -55.66
CA HIS A 336 5.56 7.70 -55.53
C HIS A 336 4.73 7.75 -54.24
N GLY A 337 3.42 7.60 -54.34
CA GLY A 337 2.54 7.50 -53.19
C GLY A 337 2.27 6.04 -52.83
N ALA A 338 2.40 5.68 -51.55
CA ALA A 338 1.99 4.35 -51.08
C ALA A 338 1.13 4.45 -49.82
N ASN A 339 0.00 3.76 -49.78
CA ASN A 339 -0.96 3.80 -48.68
C ASN A 339 -1.71 2.47 -48.49
N ALA A 340 -1.88 2.05 -47.24
CA ALA A 340 -2.67 0.86 -46.90
C ALA A 340 -3.15 0.88 -45.45
N ILE A 341 -4.27 0.20 -45.18
CA ILE A 341 -4.66 -0.19 -43.82
C ILE A 341 -4.02 -1.56 -43.54
N LEU A 342 -3.27 -1.64 -42.44
CA LEU A 342 -2.61 -2.86 -42.00
C LEU A 342 -3.66 -3.85 -41.46
N GLY A 343 -3.37 -5.15 -41.44
CA GLY A 343 -4.25 -6.16 -40.82
C GLY A 343 -4.89 -7.15 -41.78
N THR A 344 -5.08 -6.81 -43.06
CA THR A 344 -5.46 -7.83 -44.07
C THR A 344 -4.35 -8.87 -44.31
N ASP A 345 -3.12 -8.54 -43.91
CA ASP A 345 -1.92 -9.37 -44.13
C ASP A 345 -1.55 -10.26 -42.92
N LEU A 346 -2.29 -10.17 -41.80
CA LEU A 346 -2.07 -11.01 -40.61
C LEU A 346 -3.15 -12.08 -40.50
N THR A 347 -2.73 -13.33 -40.27
CA THR A 347 -3.67 -14.39 -39.87
C THR A 347 -4.09 -14.20 -38.40
N PRO A 348 -5.26 -14.69 -37.97
CA PRO A 348 -5.67 -14.65 -36.56
C PRO A 348 -4.65 -15.30 -35.61
N GLN A 349 -3.97 -16.36 -36.06
CA GLN A 349 -2.93 -17.04 -35.28
C GLN A 349 -1.69 -16.18 -35.10
N GLU A 350 -1.25 -15.47 -36.15
CA GLU A 350 -0.12 -14.54 -36.08
C GLU A 350 -0.44 -13.33 -35.22
N ALA A 351 -1.66 -12.79 -35.33
CA ALA A 351 -2.11 -11.67 -34.51
C ALA A 351 -2.15 -12.07 -33.02
N ALA A 352 -2.65 -13.27 -32.70
CA ALA A 352 -2.62 -13.80 -31.33
C ALA A 352 -1.18 -13.99 -30.81
N ALA A 353 -0.26 -14.50 -31.65
CA ALA A 353 1.15 -14.69 -31.28
C ALA A 353 1.96 -13.37 -31.14
N ALA A 354 1.44 -12.26 -31.66
CA ALA A 354 2.00 -10.93 -31.49
C ALA A 354 1.61 -10.30 -30.14
N ILE A 355 0.57 -10.79 -29.47
CA ILE A 355 0.09 -10.27 -28.18
C ILE A 355 0.85 -10.96 -27.05
N ARG A 356 1.47 -10.17 -26.18
CA ARG A 356 2.17 -10.62 -24.97
C ARG A 356 1.56 -9.94 -23.75
N TYR A 357 1.37 -10.72 -22.69
CA TYR A 357 0.90 -10.21 -21.41
C TYR A 357 2.06 -10.15 -20.42
N ALA A 358 2.21 -9.01 -19.74
CA ALA A 358 3.16 -8.84 -18.65
C ALA A 358 2.43 -8.37 -17.39
N SER A 359 2.74 -8.96 -16.24
CA SER A 359 2.19 -8.48 -14.97
C SER A 359 3.31 -7.81 -14.18
N LEU A 360 3.14 -6.52 -13.90
CA LEU A 360 4.10 -5.77 -13.08
C LEU A 360 3.94 -6.07 -11.59
N SER A 361 2.95 -6.87 -11.19
CA SER A 361 2.79 -7.38 -9.82
C SER A 361 3.75 -8.52 -9.47
N GLN A 362 4.41 -9.13 -10.47
CA GLN A 362 5.45 -10.14 -10.24
C GLN A 362 6.82 -9.46 -10.26
N PRO A 363 7.42 -9.15 -9.10
CA PRO A 363 8.72 -8.53 -9.06
C PRO A 363 9.77 -9.54 -9.58
N ASN A 364 10.32 -9.29 -10.77
CA ASN A 364 11.52 -10.01 -11.26
C ASN A 364 12.77 -9.74 -10.39
N ILE A 365 12.67 -8.79 -9.45
CA ILE A 365 13.65 -8.54 -8.38
C ILE A 365 12.85 -8.48 -7.07
N PRO A 366 12.76 -9.58 -6.31
CA PRO A 366 12.11 -9.52 -5.01
C PRO A 366 12.95 -8.63 -4.10
N VAL A 367 12.30 -7.65 -3.47
CA VAL A 367 12.92 -6.72 -2.53
C VAL A 367 12.19 -6.83 -1.20
N MET A 368 12.92 -6.68 -0.10
CA MET A 368 12.36 -6.55 1.24
C MET A 368 12.59 -5.14 1.75
N THR A 369 11.54 -4.51 2.26
CA THR A 369 11.65 -3.30 3.10
C THR A 369 11.46 -3.73 4.54
N LEU A 370 12.55 -3.96 5.27
CA LEU A 370 12.50 -4.39 6.66
C LEU A 370 12.33 -3.17 7.57
N THR A 371 11.24 -3.14 8.32
CA THR A 371 10.95 -2.15 9.37
C THR A 371 11.30 -2.73 10.73
N VAL A 372 12.24 -2.11 11.44
CA VAL A 372 12.63 -2.50 12.79
C VAL A 372 11.99 -1.54 13.79
N VAL A 373 11.15 -2.07 14.66
CA VAL A 373 10.34 -1.30 15.61
C VAL A 373 10.80 -1.63 17.03
N PRO A 374 11.26 -0.64 17.83
CA PRO A 374 11.46 -0.86 19.25
C PRO A 374 10.11 -0.92 19.97
N ASN A 375 9.87 -1.99 20.74
CA ASN A 375 8.75 -2.08 21.68
C ASN A 375 9.28 -2.03 23.12
N ILE A 376 10.02 -0.97 23.43
CA ILE A 376 10.66 -0.72 24.72
C ILE A 376 10.55 0.76 25.10
N ASN A 377 10.58 1.08 26.40
CA ASN A 377 10.41 2.44 26.89
C ASN A 377 11.77 3.02 27.33
N PHE A 378 12.44 3.72 26.41
CA PHE A 378 13.74 4.36 26.68
C PHE A 378 13.68 5.51 27.70
N GLU A 379 12.50 6.04 28.04
CA GLU A 379 12.38 7.14 29.00
C GLU A 379 12.40 6.65 30.45
N VAL A 380 11.74 5.51 30.69
CA VAL A 380 11.55 4.96 32.04
C VAL A 380 12.58 3.89 32.35
N ASP A 381 12.96 3.09 31.35
CA ASP A 381 13.87 1.97 31.56
C ASP A 381 15.33 2.43 31.50
N PRO A 382 16.25 1.78 32.25
CA PRO A 382 17.67 2.15 32.28
C PRO A 382 18.44 1.75 31.00
N ILE A 383 17.81 1.88 29.83
CA ILE A 383 18.34 1.53 28.52
C ILE A 383 18.69 2.82 27.77
N LEU A 384 19.96 2.97 27.40
CA LEU A 384 20.46 4.11 26.62
C LEU A 384 20.15 3.94 25.13
N LEU A 385 20.50 2.78 24.56
CA LEU A 385 20.23 2.44 23.17
C LEU A 385 20.27 0.92 22.96
N VAL A 386 19.62 0.46 21.89
CA VAL A 386 19.70 -0.92 21.39
C VAL A 386 20.33 -0.91 20.00
N SER A 387 21.43 -1.65 19.83
CA SER A 387 22.01 -1.93 18.52
C SER A 387 21.44 -3.22 17.97
N VAL A 388 20.83 -3.17 16.79
CA VAL A 388 20.29 -4.34 16.08
C VAL A 388 21.18 -4.63 14.88
N PHE A 389 21.77 -5.83 14.85
CA PHE A 389 22.56 -6.31 13.72
C PHE A 389 21.71 -7.30 12.93
N ILE A 390 21.62 -7.10 11.62
CA ILE A 390 20.87 -7.94 10.71
C ILE A 390 21.83 -8.46 9.65
N ASP A 391 21.77 -9.75 9.40
CA ASP A 391 22.54 -10.44 8.39
C ASP A 391 21.60 -11.30 7.53
N TYR A 392 21.65 -11.04 6.23
CA TYR A 392 20.98 -11.81 5.21
C TYR A 392 22.05 -12.38 4.30
N ASP A 393 22.06 -13.70 4.13
CA ASP A 393 23.10 -14.39 3.36
C ASP A 393 22.49 -15.64 2.71
N GLU A 394 21.90 -15.44 1.54
CA GLU A 394 21.13 -16.46 0.82
C GLU A 394 21.64 -16.64 -0.61
N PHE A 395 21.43 -17.83 -1.17
CA PHE A 395 21.76 -18.12 -2.57
C PHE A 395 20.51 -17.96 -3.44
N ASP A 396 20.61 -17.18 -4.53
CA ASP A 396 19.55 -17.01 -5.52
C ASP A 396 19.65 -18.11 -6.58
N ASP A 397 18.67 -19.02 -6.57
CA ASP A 397 18.64 -20.20 -7.44
C ASP A 397 18.28 -19.84 -8.90
N ILE A 398 17.72 -18.65 -9.14
CA ILE A 398 17.33 -18.18 -10.48
C ILE A 398 18.47 -17.42 -11.15
N LYS A 399 19.16 -16.57 -10.40
CA LYS A 399 20.29 -15.75 -10.88
C LYS A 399 21.64 -16.44 -10.70
N ASN A 400 21.69 -17.58 -10.01
CA ASN A 400 22.89 -18.35 -9.69
C ASN A 400 23.99 -17.49 -9.02
N GLN A 401 23.59 -16.69 -8.03
CA GLN A 401 24.48 -15.78 -7.31
C GLN A 401 24.11 -15.71 -5.82
N ARG A 402 25.07 -15.35 -4.97
CA ARG A 402 24.85 -15.19 -3.53
C ARG A 402 24.49 -13.73 -3.21
N VAL A 403 23.38 -13.53 -2.51
CA VAL A 403 22.91 -12.22 -2.05
C VAL A 403 23.26 -12.09 -0.57
N ARG A 404 24.15 -11.15 -0.26
CA ARG A 404 24.61 -10.91 1.12
C ARG A 404 24.42 -9.46 1.52
N VAL A 405 23.75 -9.25 2.64
CA VAL A 405 23.46 -7.93 3.21
C VAL A 405 23.71 -7.96 4.70
N GLN A 406 24.50 -7.01 5.18
CA GLN A 406 24.72 -6.78 6.60
C GLN A 406 24.34 -5.36 6.94
N LYS A 407 23.52 -5.19 7.98
CA LYS A 407 23.10 -3.87 8.44
C LYS A 407 23.15 -3.79 9.96
N GLN A 408 23.68 -2.69 10.47
CA GLN A 408 23.54 -2.31 11.87
C GLN A 408 22.58 -1.13 11.95
N LEU A 409 21.58 -1.23 12.82
CA LEU A 409 20.66 -0.17 13.19
C LEU A 409 20.86 0.16 14.67
N ARG A 410 20.62 1.42 15.02
CA ARG A 410 20.63 1.89 16.41
C ARG A 410 19.25 2.45 16.70
N LEU A 411 18.67 2.00 17.80
CA LEU A 411 17.37 2.43 18.31
C LEU A 411 17.61 3.12 19.64
N SER A 412 17.21 4.37 19.74
CA SER A 412 17.29 5.21 20.94
C SER A 412 15.97 5.95 21.18
N ARG A 413 15.89 6.75 22.26
CA ARG A 413 14.67 7.51 22.61
C ARG A 413 14.13 8.35 21.47
N ASP A 414 15.01 8.98 20.69
CA ASP A 414 14.65 9.92 19.63
C ASP A 414 14.47 9.21 18.27
N ASP A 415 14.82 7.92 18.19
CA ASP A 415 14.70 7.14 16.97
C ASP A 415 13.33 6.45 16.89
N GLY A 416 12.55 6.78 15.86
CA GLY A 416 11.35 6.03 15.48
C GLY A 416 11.69 4.68 14.84
N PRO A 417 10.67 3.99 14.27
CA PRO A 417 10.88 2.80 13.44
C PRO A 417 11.92 3.05 12.36
N GLN A 418 12.95 2.20 12.30
CA GLN A 418 14.02 2.30 11.31
C GLN A 418 13.71 1.37 10.14
N GLN A 419 13.80 1.88 8.92
CA GLN A 419 13.56 1.11 7.70
C GLN A 419 14.83 1.00 6.87
N PHE A 420 15.05 -0.18 6.30
CA PHE A 420 16.03 -0.31 5.22
C PHE A 420 15.54 -1.35 4.20
N ARG A 421 15.92 -1.11 2.95
CA ARG A 421 15.51 -1.92 1.81
C ARG A 421 16.69 -2.70 1.26
N PHE A 422 16.47 -3.97 0.92
CA PHE A 422 17.48 -4.82 0.30
C PHE A 422 16.86 -5.88 -0.61
N ASP A 423 17.68 -6.46 -1.48
CA ASP A 423 17.25 -7.48 -2.44
C ASP A 423 17.14 -8.85 -1.77
N LEU A 424 16.12 -9.63 -2.14
CA LEU A 424 15.95 -11.01 -1.72
C LEU A 424 16.47 -11.98 -2.79
N ALA A 425 16.97 -13.13 -2.35
CA ALA A 425 17.23 -14.28 -3.19
C ALA A 425 15.92 -15.02 -3.53
N MET A 426 15.85 -15.57 -4.73
CA MET A 426 14.74 -16.43 -5.18
C MET A 426 15.05 -17.91 -4.93
N GLY A 427 14.02 -18.67 -4.54
CA GLY A 427 14.04 -20.12 -4.55
C GLY A 427 13.82 -20.73 -5.94
N PRO A 428 13.98 -22.06 -6.08
CA PRO A 428 13.77 -22.77 -7.35
C PRO A 428 12.32 -22.71 -7.85
N ASP A 429 11.37 -22.46 -6.94
CA ASP A 429 9.95 -22.25 -7.18
C ASP A 429 9.59 -20.79 -7.52
N ARG A 430 10.59 -19.91 -7.65
CA ARG A 430 10.45 -18.45 -7.83
C ARG A 430 9.77 -17.75 -6.65
N VAL A 431 9.81 -18.33 -5.46
CA VAL A 431 9.36 -17.68 -4.21
C VAL A 431 10.56 -16.97 -3.56
N ALA A 432 10.33 -15.77 -3.03
CA ALA A 432 11.38 -15.00 -2.37
C ALA A 432 11.76 -15.58 -1.00
N LYS A 433 13.06 -15.74 -0.73
CA LYS A 433 13.59 -16.21 0.56
C LYS A 433 13.63 -15.06 1.56
N ALA A 434 12.54 -14.89 2.33
CA ALA A 434 12.35 -13.78 3.27
C ALA A 434 12.90 -14.04 4.70
N SER A 435 13.73 -15.06 4.89
CA SER A 435 14.35 -15.36 6.19
C SER A 435 15.67 -14.62 6.33
N TYR A 436 15.92 -14.05 7.50
CA TYR A 436 17.18 -13.41 7.86
C TYR A 436 17.55 -13.78 9.29
N ARG A 437 18.78 -13.42 9.69
CA ARG A 437 19.21 -13.59 11.07
C ARG A 437 19.54 -12.24 11.69
N TYR A 438 19.24 -12.08 12.98
CA TYR A 438 19.51 -10.84 13.71
C TYR A 438 20.04 -11.09 15.11
N ARG A 439 20.72 -10.10 15.68
CA ARG A 439 21.13 -10.09 17.09
C ARG A 439 21.04 -8.67 17.65
N THR A 440 20.85 -8.55 18.95
CA THR A 440 20.67 -7.28 19.64
C THR A 440 21.75 -7.08 20.69
N VAL A 441 22.18 -5.83 20.87
CA VAL A 441 23.08 -5.43 21.95
C VAL A 441 22.45 -4.26 22.68
N VAL A 442 22.18 -4.44 23.97
CA VAL A 442 21.60 -3.42 24.83
C VAL A 442 22.70 -2.67 25.56
N HIS A 443 22.64 -1.34 25.51
CA HIS A 443 23.51 -0.45 26.27
C HIS A 443 22.69 0.20 27.39
N PHE A 444 23.18 0.17 28.63
CA PHE A 444 22.47 0.70 29.78
C PHE A 444 22.92 2.12 30.14
N THR A 445 22.00 2.93 30.66
CA THR A 445 22.29 4.28 31.14
C THR A 445 23.26 4.24 32.33
N GLY A 446 24.31 5.06 32.31
CA GLY A 446 25.29 5.16 33.39
C GLY A 446 26.18 3.92 33.60
N SER A 447 26.23 2.99 32.63
CA SER A 447 27.05 1.78 32.70
C SER A 447 27.76 1.51 31.37
N MET A 448 29.01 1.06 31.44
CA MET A 448 29.74 0.56 30.26
C MET A 448 29.41 -0.91 29.95
N ALA A 449 28.65 -1.58 30.80
CA ALA A 449 28.22 -2.95 30.58
C ALA A 449 27.19 -3.02 29.45
N THR A 450 27.33 -4.02 28.58
CA THR A 450 26.38 -4.31 27.51
C THR A 450 25.88 -5.74 27.66
N VAL A 451 24.67 -6.00 27.19
CA VAL A 451 24.09 -7.35 27.14
C VAL A 451 23.77 -7.66 25.68
N GLU A 452 24.32 -8.76 25.17
CA GLU A 452 24.06 -9.27 23.83
C GLU A 452 23.00 -10.37 23.88
N HIS A 453 22.05 -10.34 22.95
CA HIS A 453 21.04 -11.36 22.78
C HIS A 453 20.90 -11.78 21.31
N PRO A 454 21.01 -13.08 20.98
CA PRO A 454 21.34 -14.19 21.89
C PRO A 454 22.82 -14.15 22.33
N PRO A 455 23.19 -14.80 23.46
CA PRO A 455 24.53 -14.69 24.03
C PRO A 455 25.62 -15.28 23.13
N ALA A 456 26.88 -14.90 23.41
CA ALA A 456 28.09 -15.42 22.78
C ALA A 456 28.15 -15.24 21.25
N GLY A 457 27.60 -14.14 20.71
CA GLY A 457 27.60 -13.87 19.27
C GLY A 457 26.64 -14.75 18.46
N GLY A 458 25.66 -15.36 19.12
CA GLY A 458 24.59 -16.10 18.44
C GLY A 458 23.70 -15.21 17.57
N TRP A 459 22.82 -15.83 16.79
CA TRP A 459 21.83 -15.13 15.98
C TRP A 459 20.43 -15.70 16.21
N ASN A 460 19.45 -14.81 16.32
CA ASN A 460 18.02 -15.14 16.24
C ASN A 460 17.60 -15.24 14.77
N ALA A 461 16.58 -16.05 14.48
CA ALA A 461 15.94 -16.09 13.17
C ALA A 461 14.81 -15.05 13.10
N GLY A 462 14.72 -14.32 11.99
CA GLY A 462 13.63 -13.40 11.68
C GLY A 462 13.05 -13.70 10.30
N THR A 463 11.75 -13.44 10.14
CA THR A 463 11.04 -13.65 8.88
C THR A 463 10.04 -12.52 8.66
N GLY A 464 9.88 -12.06 7.42
CA GLY A 464 8.92 -11.03 7.06
C GLY A 464 9.45 -9.60 7.15
N GLU A 465 8.57 -8.63 6.93
CA GLU A 465 8.94 -7.22 6.70
C GLU A 465 8.97 -6.36 7.97
N VAL A 466 8.53 -6.91 9.12
CA VAL A 466 8.50 -6.18 10.39
C VAL A 466 9.22 -6.98 11.46
N LEU A 467 10.23 -6.37 12.07
CA LEU A 467 10.97 -6.90 13.22
C LEU A 467 10.65 -6.06 14.45
N VAL A 468 9.87 -6.60 15.37
CA VAL A 468 9.53 -5.93 16.64
C VAL A 468 10.50 -6.36 17.73
N ILE A 469 11.35 -5.45 18.20
CA ILE A 469 12.31 -5.69 19.28
C ILE A 469 11.62 -5.49 20.64
N SER A 470 11.21 -6.60 21.28
CA SER A 470 10.58 -6.61 22.61
C SER A 470 11.59 -6.96 23.72
N TYR A 471 11.23 -6.76 25.01
CA TYR A 471 12.08 -7.12 26.15
C TYR A 471 12.54 -8.58 26.12
N ALA A 472 11.67 -9.53 25.75
CA ALA A 472 12.03 -10.93 25.60
C ALA A 472 13.14 -11.14 24.55
N GLN A 473 13.07 -10.44 23.41
CA GLN A 473 14.10 -10.48 22.36
C GLN A 473 15.39 -9.74 22.72
N LEU A 474 15.40 -9.03 23.85
CA LEU A 474 16.58 -8.44 24.47
C LEU A 474 17.13 -9.28 25.62
N GLY A 475 16.52 -10.42 25.94
CA GLY A 475 16.85 -11.21 27.13
C GLY A 475 16.51 -10.48 28.44
N GLN A 476 15.43 -9.69 28.43
CA GLN A 476 14.99 -8.90 29.58
C GLN A 476 13.62 -9.34 30.06
N VAL A 477 13.44 -9.32 31.38
CA VAL A 477 12.14 -9.47 32.05
C VAL A 477 11.75 -8.12 32.60
N LYS A 478 10.62 -7.59 32.11
CA LYS A 478 10.02 -6.37 32.64
C LYS A 478 8.73 -6.72 33.38
N VAL A 479 8.60 -6.20 34.59
CA VAL A 479 7.39 -6.31 35.40
C VAL A 479 6.94 -4.90 35.77
N ASP A 480 5.73 -4.55 35.35
CA ASP A 480 5.08 -3.31 35.76
C ASP A 480 4.22 -3.59 37.00
N LEU A 481 4.48 -2.86 38.08
CA LEU A 481 3.74 -2.96 39.33
C LEU A 481 2.66 -1.89 39.37
N LEU A 482 1.45 -2.30 39.76
CA LEU A 482 0.29 -1.43 39.89
C LEU A 482 -0.32 -1.59 41.27
N LEU A 483 -0.53 -0.49 41.98
CA LEU A 483 -1.25 -0.47 43.25
C LEU A 483 -2.76 -0.33 42.97
N ALA A 484 -3.55 -1.34 43.34
CA ALA A 484 -5.00 -1.24 43.31
C ALA A 484 -5.51 -0.26 44.39
N PRO A 485 -6.78 0.18 44.33
CA PRO A 485 -7.37 0.99 45.40
C PRO A 485 -7.20 0.32 46.77
N MET A 486 -6.46 1.00 47.65
CA MET A 486 -6.18 0.49 48.98
C MET A 486 -7.22 0.99 49.98
N PRO A 487 -7.56 0.16 50.99
CA PRO A 487 -8.36 0.61 52.11
C PRO A 487 -7.62 1.70 52.90
N PRO A 488 -8.34 2.64 53.56
CA PRO A 488 -7.75 3.85 54.15
C PRO A 488 -6.76 3.58 55.29
N GLU A 489 -6.77 2.37 55.85
CA GLU A 489 -5.86 1.93 56.91
C GLU A 489 -4.48 1.51 56.38
N VAL A 490 -4.31 1.32 55.07
CA VAL A 490 -3.02 0.99 54.43
C VAL A 490 -2.36 2.26 53.91
N ALA A 491 -1.19 2.60 54.44
CA ALA A 491 -0.43 3.78 54.04
C ALA A 491 0.42 3.53 52.78
N SER A 492 1.12 2.40 52.74
CA SER A 492 1.95 1.99 51.61
C SER A 492 2.22 0.49 51.63
N VAL A 493 2.79 -0.04 50.55
CA VAL A 493 3.26 -1.42 50.46
C VAL A 493 4.66 -1.46 49.89
N ASP A 494 5.58 -2.11 50.61
CA ASP A 494 6.91 -2.44 50.11
C ASP A 494 6.83 -3.78 49.39
N VAL A 495 7.14 -3.77 48.10
CA VAL A 495 7.18 -4.97 47.26
C VAL A 495 8.63 -5.27 46.91
N THR A 496 9.09 -6.46 47.30
CA THR A 496 10.41 -6.96 46.91
C THR A 496 10.24 -8.04 45.85
N LEU A 497 10.79 -7.77 44.68
CA LEU A 497 10.81 -8.68 43.54
C LEU A 497 12.19 -9.33 43.45
N THR A 498 12.22 -10.65 43.40
CA THR A 498 13.46 -11.44 43.33
C THR A 498 13.41 -12.42 42.16
N TYR A 499 14.33 -12.26 41.22
CA TYR A 499 14.53 -13.20 40.12
C TYR A 499 15.37 -14.40 40.60
N PRO A 500 15.09 -15.65 40.17
CA PRO A 500 15.77 -16.84 40.69
C PRO A 500 17.27 -16.93 40.36
N ASP A 501 17.76 -16.15 39.38
CA ASP A 501 19.19 -16.07 39.06
C ASP A 501 19.85 -14.91 39.81
N PRO A 502 20.67 -15.17 40.84
CA PRO A 502 21.35 -14.11 41.59
C PRO A 502 22.42 -13.38 40.78
N THR A 503 22.86 -13.95 39.64
CA THR A 503 23.83 -13.32 38.74
C THR A 503 23.19 -12.37 37.74
N ALA A 504 21.85 -12.37 37.64
CA ALA A 504 21.12 -11.48 36.76
C ALA A 504 21.23 -10.01 37.20
N ARG A 505 21.44 -9.10 36.24
CA ARG A 505 21.49 -7.67 36.55
C ARG A 505 20.10 -7.22 36.96
N GLY A 506 20.00 -6.63 38.15
CA GLY A 506 18.71 -6.21 38.70
C GLY A 506 17.91 -7.37 39.31
N ALA A 507 18.53 -8.53 39.59
CA ALA A 507 17.86 -9.71 40.14
C ALA A 507 17.01 -9.45 41.39
N VAL A 508 17.29 -8.41 42.17
CA VAL A 508 16.46 -8.00 43.29
C VAL A 508 16.13 -6.52 43.17
N LYS A 509 14.86 -6.16 43.36
CA LYS A 509 14.42 -4.77 43.50
C LYS A 509 13.32 -4.66 44.54
N THR A 510 13.48 -3.70 45.46
CA THR A 510 12.44 -3.32 46.41
C THR A 510 11.88 -1.96 46.02
N VAL A 511 10.56 -1.85 45.93
CA VAL A 511 9.84 -0.61 45.63
C VAL A 511 8.74 -0.39 46.66
N SER A 512 8.54 0.86 47.07
CA SER A 512 7.41 1.25 47.93
C SER A 512 6.33 1.86 47.04
N LEU A 513 5.15 1.25 47.01
CA LEU A 513 3.97 1.78 46.33
C LEU A 513 3.05 2.47 47.33
N SER A 514 2.49 3.62 46.95
CA SER A 514 1.51 4.37 47.75
C SER A 514 0.46 5.02 46.85
N PRO A 515 -0.65 5.55 47.38
CA PRO A 515 -1.61 6.29 46.55
C PRO A 515 -1.00 7.48 45.78
N GLN A 516 0.09 8.06 46.27
CA GLN A 516 0.82 9.15 45.62
C GLN A 516 1.85 8.66 44.60
N ALA A 517 2.29 7.40 44.71
CA ALA A 517 3.19 6.72 43.78
C ALA A 517 2.68 5.29 43.52
N PRO A 518 1.57 5.14 42.75
CA PRO A 518 0.85 3.87 42.65
C PRO A 518 1.48 2.91 41.66
N THR A 519 2.50 3.32 40.91
CA THR A 519 3.14 2.50 39.88
C THR A 519 4.65 2.46 40.06
N ALA A 520 5.24 1.33 39.68
CA ALA A 520 6.69 1.18 39.55
C ALA A 520 6.97 0.14 38.47
N SER A 521 8.19 0.08 37.97
CA SER A 521 8.63 -0.98 37.06
C SER A 521 9.87 -1.67 37.61
N TRP A 522 10.05 -2.93 37.25
CA TRP A 522 11.25 -3.71 37.53
C TRP A 522 11.75 -4.34 36.25
N LEU A 523 13.04 -4.15 35.96
CA LEU A 523 13.69 -4.67 34.78
C LEU A 523 14.87 -5.54 35.20
N VAL A 524 14.88 -6.79 34.75
CA VAL A 524 15.96 -7.76 34.97
C VAL A 524 16.58 -8.11 33.63
N SER A 525 17.90 -8.10 33.55
CA SER A 525 18.62 -8.68 32.40
C SER A 525 19.01 -10.11 32.74
N VAL A 526 18.40 -11.07 32.05
CA VAL A 526 18.65 -12.50 32.26
C VAL A 526 19.93 -12.87 31.53
N PRO A 527 20.99 -13.26 32.24
CA PRO A 527 22.19 -13.77 31.60
C PRO A 527 21.89 -15.12 30.97
N ALA A 528 22.59 -15.43 29.87
CA ALA A 528 22.66 -16.78 29.29
C ALA A 528 21.44 -17.33 28.55
N GLY A 529 20.59 -16.50 27.93
CA GLY A 529 19.55 -16.99 27.00
C GLY A 529 18.63 -18.07 27.59
N GLY A 530 18.57 -18.15 28.93
CA GLY A 530 17.79 -19.12 29.65
C GLY A 530 16.31 -18.79 29.51
N ALA A 531 15.46 -19.82 29.63
CA ALA A 531 14.02 -19.60 29.71
C ALA A 531 13.71 -18.62 30.84
N ILE A 532 12.82 -17.65 30.57
CA ILE A 532 12.30 -16.74 31.58
C ILE A 532 11.63 -17.59 32.67
N ARG A 533 12.15 -17.52 33.90
CA ARG A 533 11.60 -18.22 35.07
C ARG A 533 10.66 -17.30 35.86
N PRO A 534 9.67 -17.85 36.57
CA PRO A 534 8.87 -17.09 37.53
C PRO A 534 9.77 -16.37 38.55
N TYR A 535 9.38 -15.17 38.97
CA TYR A 535 10.02 -14.39 40.02
C TYR A 535 9.26 -14.52 41.33
N ARG A 536 9.96 -14.34 42.44
CA ARG A 536 9.38 -14.31 43.79
C ARG A 536 8.96 -12.90 44.17
N VAL A 537 7.81 -12.77 44.81
CA VAL A 537 7.23 -11.52 45.31
C VAL A 537 7.06 -11.61 46.82
N ASP A 538 7.72 -10.71 47.55
CA ASP A 538 7.51 -10.50 48.98
C ASP A 538 6.77 -9.17 49.20
N ARG A 539 5.72 -9.16 50.03
CA ARG A 539 4.84 -8.00 50.25
C ARG A 539 4.79 -7.65 51.73
N LEU A 540 5.14 -6.40 52.05
CA LEU A 540 5.06 -5.83 53.39
C LEU A 540 4.17 -4.58 53.35
N TYR A 541 2.98 -4.68 53.92
CA TYR A 541 2.02 -3.57 54.02
C TYR A 541 2.32 -2.76 55.28
N ARG A 542 2.41 -1.43 55.12
CA ARG A 542 2.56 -0.48 56.23
C ARG A 542 1.21 0.16 56.49
N MET A 543 0.71 0.03 57.72
CA MET A 543 -0.57 0.57 58.13
C MET A 543 -0.43 2.03 58.58
N THR A 544 -1.54 2.77 58.60
CA THR A 544 -1.58 4.17 59.05
C THR A 544 -1.37 4.33 60.56
N ASP A 545 -1.59 3.27 61.34
CA ASP A 545 -1.33 3.23 62.80
C ASP A 545 0.14 2.88 63.15
N GLY A 546 0.98 2.65 62.14
CA GLY A 546 2.40 2.29 62.30
C GLY A 546 2.67 0.79 62.41
N SER A 547 1.65 -0.06 62.46
CA SER A 547 1.82 -1.51 62.38
C SER A 547 2.18 -1.97 60.95
N THR A 548 2.68 -3.19 60.85
CA THR A 548 3.05 -3.80 59.57
C THR A 548 2.39 -5.15 59.40
N LEU A 549 2.05 -5.50 58.17
CA LEU A 549 1.44 -6.78 57.83
C LEU A 549 2.24 -7.42 56.69
N THR A 550 2.74 -8.64 56.90
CA THR A 550 3.53 -9.37 55.90
C THR A 550 2.68 -10.49 55.31
N LEU A 551 2.62 -10.56 53.98
CA LEU A 551 2.00 -11.71 53.31
C LEU A 551 3.06 -12.76 52.98
N PRO A 552 2.66 -14.05 52.88
CA PRO A 552 3.55 -15.09 52.40
C PRO A 552 4.13 -14.76 51.02
N PRO A 553 5.40 -15.15 50.77
CA PRO A 553 6.01 -15.00 49.45
C PRO A 553 5.26 -15.81 48.39
N GLU A 554 5.15 -15.25 47.19
CA GLU A 554 4.44 -15.86 46.07
C GLU A 554 5.35 -15.93 44.85
N GLU A 555 5.25 -16.99 44.05
CA GLU A 555 5.87 -17.05 42.72
C GLU A 555 4.91 -16.50 41.66
N ASN A 556 5.43 -15.65 40.79
CA ASN A 556 4.65 -15.01 39.74
C ASN A 556 5.45 -14.96 38.41
N ALA A 557 4.75 -14.92 37.29
CA ALA A 557 5.34 -14.82 35.96
C ALA A 557 4.68 -13.75 35.09
N ALA A 558 3.74 -12.98 35.65
CA ALA A 558 3.04 -11.93 34.92
C ALA A 558 3.96 -10.73 34.64
N GLU A 559 3.83 -10.16 33.45
CA GLU A 559 4.48 -8.89 33.06
C GLU A 559 3.84 -7.68 33.77
N THR A 560 2.64 -7.83 34.32
CA THR A 560 1.97 -6.82 35.14
C THR A 560 1.52 -7.43 36.46
N LEU A 561 2.03 -6.89 37.56
CA LEU A 561 1.72 -7.32 38.92
C LEU A 561 0.83 -6.27 39.61
N THR A 562 -0.43 -6.62 39.81
CA THR A 562 -1.35 -5.78 40.58
C THR A 562 -1.28 -6.15 42.06
N ILE A 563 -0.91 -5.18 42.90
CA ILE A 563 -0.91 -5.33 44.35
C ILE A 563 -2.27 -4.90 44.88
N THR A 564 -2.98 -5.83 45.51
CA THR A 564 -4.33 -5.64 46.05
C THR A 564 -4.33 -5.45 47.56
N SER A 565 -5.51 -5.16 48.11
CA SER A 565 -5.75 -5.15 49.56
C SER A 565 -5.22 -6.43 50.20
N PRO A 566 -4.56 -6.36 51.37
CA PRO A 566 -4.13 -7.54 52.09
C PRO A 566 -5.25 -8.22 52.88
N PHE A 567 -6.43 -7.59 52.95
CA PHE A 567 -7.59 -8.14 53.65
C PHE A 567 -8.54 -8.79 52.66
N GLU A 568 -8.88 -10.06 52.89
CA GLU A 568 -9.83 -10.83 52.09
C GLU A 568 -11.28 -10.48 52.45
N ALA A 569 -11.54 -10.14 53.70
CA ALA A 569 -12.88 -9.81 54.18
C ALA A 569 -12.88 -8.77 55.31
N ARG A 570 -14.02 -8.10 55.47
CA ARG A 570 -14.38 -7.33 56.66
C ARG A 570 -15.64 -7.94 57.24
N VAL A 571 -15.54 -8.49 58.44
CA VAL A 571 -16.66 -9.19 59.07
C VAL A 571 -17.09 -8.44 60.32
N THR A 572 -18.38 -8.10 60.37
CA THR A 572 -18.97 -7.35 61.47
C THR A 572 -19.71 -8.30 62.39
N THR A 573 -19.30 -8.35 63.65
CA THR A 573 -19.96 -9.08 64.73
C THR A 573 -20.75 -8.10 65.58
N ALA A 574 -22.01 -8.40 65.87
CA ALA A 574 -22.84 -7.55 66.73
C ALA A 574 -22.95 -8.15 68.14
N PHE A 575 -22.70 -7.33 69.17
CA PHE A 575 -22.96 -7.69 70.55
C PHE A 575 -24.25 -7.04 71.02
N VAL A 576 -25.19 -7.84 71.53
CA VAL A 576 -26.50 -7.38 71.99
C VAL A 576 -26.63 -7.63 73.48
N GLY A 577 -26.86 -6.56 74.24
CA GLY A 577 -27.03 -6.59 75.67
C GLY A 577 -28.41 -7.11 76.07
N ARG A 578 -28.44 -8.15 76.89
CA ARG A 578 -29.65 -8.72 77.50
C ARG A 578 -29.64 -8.43 78.99
N GLY A 579 -30.82 -8.18 79.56
CA GLY A 579 -31.01 -7.89 80.97
C GLY A 579 -31.93 -6.69 81.20
N ASP A 580 -32.42 -6.53 82.43
CA ASP A 580 -33.18 -5.36 82.85
C ASP A 580 -32.21 -4.22 83.20
N PHE A 581 -31.96 -3.34 82.23
CA PHE A 581 -31.08 -2.17 82.41
C PHE A 581 -31.68 -1.06 83.30
N ASP A 582 -32.98 -1.14 83.59
CA ASP A 582 -33.70 -0.13 84.37
C ASP A 582 -33.62 -0.49 85.86
N ALA A 583 -33.79 -1.76 86.22
CA ALA A 583 -33.84 -2.20 87.62
C ALA A 583 -32.60 -2.95 88.13
N ASP A 584 -31.91 -3.74 87.30
CA ASP A 584 -30.86 -4.68 87.76
C ASP A 584 -29.48 -4.37 87.17
N VAL A 585 -29.36 -4.33 85.85
CA VAL A 585 -28.10 -4.18 85.14
C VAL A 585 -27.77 -2.69 84.97
N SER A 586 -26.60 -2.26 85.45
CA SER A 586 -26.11 -0.90 85.19
C SER A 586 -25.49 -0.80 83.79
N MET A 587 -24.56 -1.70 83.48
CA MET A 587 -23.89 -1.78 82.17
C MET A 587 -23.23 -3.14 81.96
N ILE A 588 -22.97 -3.47 80.70
CA ILE A 588 -22.20 -4.64 80.27
C ILE A 588 -21.01 -4.15 79.47
N VAL A 589 -19.80 -4.58 79.83
CA VAL A 589 -18.57 -4.29 79.08
C VAL A 589 -18.13 -5.56 78.38
N VAL A 590 -17.94 -5.49 77.07
CA VAL A 590 -17.39 -6.57 76.25
C VAL A 590 -16.00 -6.18 75.79
N THR A 591 -14.99 -7.00 76.12
CA THR A 591 -13.64 -6.85 75.55
C THR A 591 -13.40 -8.02 74.61
N ALA A 592 -13.39 -7.78 73.31
CA ALA A 592 -13.17 -8.81 72.29
C ALA A 592 -11.79 -8.66 71.66
N ALA A 593 -11.15 -9.80 71.36
CA ALA A 593 -9.83 -9.87 70.75
C ALA A 593 -9.80 -10.94 69.66
N TYR A 594 -9.39 -10.53 68.46
CA TYR A 594 -9.11 -11.38 67.32
C TYR A 594 -7.59 -11.41 67.10
N ALA A 595 -7.04 -12.59 66.86
CA ALA A 595 -5.63 -12.78 66.60
C ALA A 595 -5.44 -13.73 65.42
N ASP A 596 -4.67 -13.30 64.44
CA ASP A 596 -4.16 -14.09 63.32
C ASP A 596 -2.62 -14.09 63.40
N PRO A 597 -2.05 -15.06 64.13
CA PRO A 597 -0.60 -15.14 64.32
C PRO A 597 0.17 -15.46 63.03
N ALA A 598 -0.48 -16.07 62.03
CA ALA A 598 0.17 -16.40 60.77
C ALA A 598 0.51 -15.13 59.96
N HIS A 599 -0.27 -14.06 60.17
CA HIS A 599 -0.09 -12.78 59.49
C HIS A 599 0.31 -11.63 60.43
N ASP A 600 0.63 -11.92 61.70
CA ASP A 600 0.98 -10.93 62.75
C ASP A 600 -0.11 -9.85 62.95
N LEU A 601 -1.38 -10.23 62.81
CA LEU A 601 -2.52 -9.33 62.99
C LEU A 601 -3.19 -9.58 64.33
N MET A 602 -3.34 -8.52 65.14
CA MET A 602 -4.11 -8.56 66.38
C MET A 602 -5.04 -7.36 66.46
N GLU A 603 -6.34 -7.62 66.64
CA GLU A 603 -7.35 -6.59 66.84
C GLU A 603 -8.04 -6.76 68.18
N ARG A 604 -8.21 -5.66 68.91
CA ARG A 604 -8.92 -5.66 70.20
C ARG A 604 -9.89 -4.49 70.24
N VAL A 605 -11.08 -4.74 70.76
CA VAL A 605 -12.10 -3.72 71.01
C VAL A 605 -12.66 -3.84 72.41
N THR A 606 -13.01 -2.72 73.02
CA THR A 606 -13.81 -2.66 74.24
C THR A 606 -15.11 -1.92 73.93
N LEU A 607 -16.24 -2.60 74.13
CA LEU A 607 -17.59 -2.10 73.87
C LEU A 607 -18.35 -2.00 75.19
N THR A 608 -19.18 -0.97 75.34
CA THR A 608 -20.04 -0.78 76.51
C THR A 608 -21.49 -0.76 76.08
N LEU A 609 -22.30 -1.63 76.69
CA LEU A 609 -23.73 -1.74 76.48
C LEU A 609 -24.47 -1.30 77.74
N ASN A 610 -25.54 -0.52 77.60
CA ASN A 610 -26.33 0.01 78.71
C ASN A 610 -27.78 0.27 78.28
N GLY A 611 -28.58 0.89 79.15
CA GLY A 611 -29.99 1.19 78.86
C GLY A 611 -30.23 2.02 77.59
N THR A 612 -29.26 2.85 77.19
CA THR A 612 -29.32 3.71 75.99
C THR A 612 -28.72 3.03 74.75
N ALA A 613 -27.59 2.33 74.91
CA ALA A 613 -26.89 1.62 73.83
C ALA A 613 -26.95 0.10 74.09
N ARG A 614 -28.03 -0.55 73.65
CA ARG A 614 -28.25 -1.99 73.89
C ARG A 614 -27.52 -2.90 72.90
N SER A 615 -26.92 -2.36 71.85
CA SER A 615 -26.13 -3.13 70.89
C SER A 615 -24.91 -2.34 70.43
N ALA A 616 -23.81 -3.04 70.17
CA ALA A 616 -22.60 -2.47 69.58
C ALA A 616 -22.02 -3.44 68.55
N ALA A 617 -21.46 -2.91 67.48
CA ALA A 617 -20.86 -3.70 66.41
C ALA A 617 -19.33 -3.59 66.46
N TRP A 618 -18.67 -4.69 66.13
CA TRP A 618 -17.22 -4.75 65.95
C TRP A 618 -16.92 -5.35 64.59
N THR A 619 -16.26 -4.57 63.74
CA THR A 619 -15.80 -5.01 62.43
C THR A 619 -14.33 -5.40 62.53
N VAL A 620 -14.01 -6.63 62.16
CA VAL A 620 -12.65 -7.16 62.10
C VAL A 620 -12.20 -7.26 60.66
N ARG A 621 -10.94 -6.92 60.40
CA ARG A 621 -10.28 -7.15 59.11
C ARG A 621 -9.70 -8.55 59.12
N GLN A 622 -10.01 -9.36 58.12
CA GLN A 622 -9.48 -10.73 57.98
C GLN A 622 -8.47 -10.78 56.85
N VAL A 623 -7.29 -11.35 57.15
CA VAL A 623 -6.31 -11.75 56.12
C VAL A 623 -6.63 -13.18 55.69
N ASP A 624 -6.86 -14.08 56.64
CA ASP A 624 -7.41 -15.42 56.40
C ASP A 624 -8.94 -15.41 56.61
N ARG A 625 -9.69 -15.62 55.53
CA ARG A 625 -11.17 -15.68 55.57
C ARG A 625 -11.70 -16.85 56.41
N ASP A 626 -10.97 -17.96 56.49
CA ASP A 626 -11.40 -19.16 57.22
C ASP A 626 -11.17 -19.02 58.73
N LEU A 627 -10.27 -18.12 59.16
CA LEU A 627 -10.05 -17.81 60.57
C LEU A 627 -11.13 -16.87 61.11
N THR A 628 -12.23 -17.46 61.58
CA THR A 628 -13.42 -16.75 62.09
C THR A 628 -13.56 -16.75 63.61
N SER A 629 -12.78 -17.53 64.35
CA SER A 629 -12.89 -17.59 65.81
C SER A 629 -12.23 -16.38 66.49
N PHE A 630 -12.81 -15.88 67.57
CA PHE A 630 -12.19 -14.85 68.42
C PHE A 630 -12.53 -15.08 69.91
N ALA A 631 -11.76 -14.47 70.81
CA ALA A 631 -12.01 -14.53 72.25
C ALA A 631 -12.67 -13.24 72.73
N TYR A 632 -13.61 -13.32 73.67
CA TYR A 632 -14.18 -12.14 74.30
C TYR A 632 -14.50 -12.36 75.78
N GLN A 633 -14.36 -11.29 76.55
CA GLN A 633 -14.71 -11.26 77.97
C GLN A 633 -15.92 -10.34 78.17
N VAL A 634 -16.90 -10.81 78.93
CA VAL A 634 -18.10 -10.06 79.31
C VAL A 634 -18.05 -9.75 80.79
N ARG A 635 -18.11 -8.46 81.13
CA ARG A 635 -18.24 -7.95 82.50
C ARG A 635 -19.62 -7.33 82.68
N VAL A 636 -20.41 -7.83 83.62
CA VAL A 636 -21.75 -7.31 83.93
C VAL A 636 -21.69 -6.58 85.26
N LEU A 637 -21.93 -5.27 85.24
CA LEU A 637 -22.03 -4.43 86.43
C LEU A 637 -23.50 -4.23 86.77
N ARG A 638 -23.92 -4.64 87.96
CA ARG A 638 -25.30 -4.47 88.46
C ARG A 638 -25.44 -3.18 89.27
N ARG A 639 -26.67 -2.66 89.36
CA ARG A 639 -27.00 -1.42 90.10
C ARG A 639 -26.78 -1.54 91.61
N ASN A 640 -26.76 -2.76 92.14
CA ASN A 640 -26.39 -3.03 93.54
C ASN A 640 -24.86 -2.95 93.79
N GLY A 641 -24.05 -2.66 92.77
CA GLY A 641 -22.59 -2.56 92.85
C GLY A 641 -21.84 -3.89 92.68
N SER A 642 -22.56 -5.02 92.53
CA SER A 642 -21.93 -6.31 92.24
C SER A 642 -21.47 -6.43 90.79
N GLU A 643 -20.41 -7.19 90.57
CA GLU A 643 -19.82 -7.40 89.25
C GLU A 643 -19.53 -8.89 89.00
N THR A 644 -19.75 -9.34 87.77
CA THR A 644 -19.36 -10.68 87.30
C THR A 644 -18.61 -10.58 85.97
N ALA A 645 -17.50 -11.31 85.83
CA ALA A 645 -16.72 -11.41 84.61
C ALA A 645 -16.71 -12.86 84.10
N THR A 646 -16.86 -13.04 82.78
CA THR A 646 -16.87 -14.37 82.14
C THR A 646 -16.15 -14.31 80.80
N ASP A 647 -15.34 -15.32 80.51
CA ASP A 647 -14.60 -15.46 79.25
C ASP A 647 -15.34 -16.42 78.31
N HIS A 648 -15.33 -16.08 77.03
CA HIS A 648 -16.08 -16.77 75.98
C HIS A 648 -15.30 -16.79 74.66
N THR A 649 -15.73 -17.63 73.75
CA THR A 649 -15.28 -17.67 72.35
C THR A 649 -16.44 -17.39 71.44
N GLY A 650 -16.24 -16.55 70.43
CA GLY A 650 -17.24 -16.19 69.43
C GLY A 650 -16.77 -16.52 68.02
N THR A 651 -17.72 -16.51 67.09
CA THR A 651 -17.47 -16.61 65.65
C THR A 651 -17.76 -15.27 65.01
N LEU A 652 -16.84 -14.77 64.19
CA LEU A 652 -17.00 -13.52 63.47
C LEU A 652 -18.23 -13.59 62.56
N GLY A 653 -19.03 -12.52 62.55
CA GLY A 653 -20.24 -12.40 61.74
C GLY A 653 -21.52 -12.79 62.47
N ASP A 654 -21.39 -13.45 63.63
CA ASP A 654 -22.53 -13.77 64.47
C ASP A 654 -23.07 -12.53 65.20
N THR A 655 -24.32 -12.66 65.66
CA THR A 655 -24.90 -11.76 66.66
C THR A 655 -24.82 -12.43 68.02
N ILE A 656 -23.93 -11.93 68.87
CA ILE A 656 -23.64 -12.49 70.20
C ILE A 656 -24.47 -11.75 71.24
N THR A 657 -25.32 -12.49 71.96
CA THR A 657 -26.08 -11.94 73.09
C THR A 657 -25.27 -12.04 74.37
N VAL A 658 -25.15 -10.94 75.11
CA VAL A 658 -24.34 -10.83 76.34
C VAL A 658 -25.17 -10.24 77.48
N GLY A 659 -24.97 -10.74 78.71
CA GLY A 659 -25.71 -10.28 79.90
C GLY A 659 -26.31 -11.43 80.70
N PRO A 660 -27.12 -11.16 81.76
CA PRO A 660 -27.71 -12.20 82.57
C PRO A 660 -28.64 -13.07 81.73
N SER A 661 -28.39 -14.38 81.71
CA SER A 661 -29.26 -15.39 81.11
C SER A 661 -29.94 -16.19 82.23
N GLY A 662 -31.27 -16.15 82.29
CA GLY A 662 -32.05 -17.13 83.03
C GLY A 662 -32.48 -18.27 82.10
N ALA A 663 -32.38 -19.50 82.56
CA ALA A 663 -32.96 -20.67 81.89
C ALA A 663 -34.49 -20.71 82.05
N ASP A 664 -35.01 -20.12 83.12
CA ASP A 664 -36.44 -19.99 83.41
C ASP A 664 -36.71 -18.77 84.32
N ALA A 665 -37.98 -18.45 84.58
CA ALA A 665 -38.41 -17.42 85.52
C ALA A 665 -39.27 -18.02 86.64
N VAL A 666 -39.09 -17.52 87.86
CA VAL A 666 -39.96 -17.82 89.00
C VAL A 666 -40.74 -16.57 89.35
N GLU A 667 -42.05 -16.70 89.52
CA GLU A 667 -42.90 -15.68 90.12
C GLU A 667 -43.53 -16.26 91.37
N VAL A 668 -43.42 -15.53 92.48
CA VAL A 668 -44.04 -15.86 93.75
C VAL A 668 -45.10 -14.82 94.07
N ILE A 669 -46.29 -15.29 94.42
CA ILE A 669 -47.42 -14.48 94.86
C ILE A 669 -47.58 -14.70 96.37
N VAL A 670 -47.51 -13.61 97.12
CA VAL A 670 -47.73 -13.60 98.58
C VAL A 670 -49.10 -13.01 98.85
N ASP A 671 -49.97 -13.81 99.47
CA ASP A 671 -51.32 -13.46 99.86
C ASP A 671 -51.44 -13.37 101.39
N THR A 672 -51.96 -12.24 101.87
CA THR A 672 -52.14 -11.96 103.29
C THR A 672 -53.61 -11.69 103.66
N GLU A 673 -54.57 -12.04 102.80
CA GLU A 673 -56.00 -11.82 103.04
C GLU A 673 -56.51 -12.50 104.31
N MET A 674 -55.97 -13.68 104.64
CA MET A 674 -56.42 -14.48 105.78
C MET A 674 -55.82 -14.06 107.12
N VAL A 675 -54.92 -13.07 107.15
CA VAL A 675 -54.33 -12.56 108.39
C VAL A 675 -55.41 -11.87 109.25
N ASP A 676 -55.39 -12.11 110.56
CA ASP A 676 -56.21 -11.34 111.50
C ASP A 676 -55.73 -9.89 111.63
N TRP A 677 -56.20 -9.03 110.75
CA TRP A 677 -55.89 -7.59 110.71
C TRP A 677 -56.49 -6.79 111.88
N THR A 678 -57.39 -7.41 112.67
CA THR A 678 -57.86 -6.80 113.92
C THR A 678 -56.79 -6.90 115.01
N ARG A 679 -55.96 -7.95 114.95
CA ARG A 679 -54.83 -8.17 115.85
C ARG A 679 -53.53 -7.52 115.35
N TYR A 680 -53.22 -7.67 114.06
CA TYR A 680 -51.95 -7.22 113.48
C TYR A 680 -52.10 -5.90 112.70
N ALA A 681 -51.17 -4.97 112.91
CA ALA A 681 -51.11 -3.70 112.20
C ALA A 681 -50.41 -3.82 110.84
N ARG A 682 -49.34 -4.63 110.77
CA ARG A 682 -48.51 -4.80 109.56
C ARG A 682 -47.97 -6.22 109.49
N VAL A 683 -47.81 -6.71 108.26
CA VAL A 683 -47.09 -7.96 107.99
C VAL A 683 -45.99 -7.67 106.97
N MET A 684 -44.76 -8.05 107.31
CA MET A 684 -43.63 -7.97 106.39
C MET A 684 -43.20 -9.39 106.03
N VAL A 685 -43.20 -9.70 104.75
CA VAL A 685 -42.71 -10.97 104.21
C VAL A 685 -41.42 -10.68 103.46
N THR A 686 -40.31 -11.23 103.95
CA THR A 686 -39.02 -11.13 103.25
C THR A 686 -38.78 -12.43 102.50
N LEU A 687 -38.64 -12.34 101.19
CA LEU A 687 -38.33 -13.44 100.30
C LEU A 687 -36.83 -13.44 100.01
N ASP A 688 -36.18 -14.59 100.15
CA ASP A 688 -34.75 -14.83 99.94
C ASP A 688 -34.58 -15.98 98.94
N TYR A 689 -33.91 -15.71 97.83
CA TYR A 689 -33.54 -16.72 96.83
C TYR A 689 -32.02 -16.83 96.76
N GLU A 690 -31.49 -18.04 96.95
CA GLU A 690 -30.07 -18.34 96.85
C GLU A 690 -29.83 -19.46 95.83
N ASP A 691 -28.99 -19.18 94.85
CA ASP A 691 -28.41 -20.16 93.94
C ASP A 691 -26.88 -19.99 93.93
N PRO A 692 -26.18 -20.58 94.92
CA PRO A 692 -24.73 -20.42 95.06
C PRO A 692 -23.93 -20.96 93.88
N ALA A 693 -24.45 -21.99 93.19
CA ALA A 693 -23.80 -22.58 92.02
C ALA A 693 -23.73 -21.61 90.84
N ASN A 694 -24.68 -20.67 90.76
CA ASN A 694 -24.74 -19.63 89.72
C ASN A 694 -24.44 -18.22 90.28
N GLY A 695 -24.02 -18.12 91.54
CA GLY A 695 -23.69 -16.86 92.20
C GLY A 695 -24.88 -15.90 92.36
N ILE A 696 -26.12 -16.40 92.38
CA ILE A 696 -27.33 -15.57 92.50
C ILE A 696 -27.76 -15.54 93.98
N SER A 697 -27.92 -14.34 94.52
CA SER A 697 -28.49 -14.13 95.86
C SER A 697 -29.41 -12.91 95.80
N LEU A 698 -30.71 -13.14 95.92
CA LEU A 698 -31.73 -12.11 95.80
C LEU A 698 -32.56 -12.04 97.08
N ARG A 699 -32.86 -10.82 97.54
CA ARG A 699 -33.70 -10.57 98.70
C ARG A 699 -34.74 -9.51 98.38
N LYS A 700 -36.02 -9.81 98.63
CA LYS A 700 -37.13 -8.87 98.43
C LYS A 700 -38.03 -8.80 99.67
N PRO A 701 -38.04 -7.67 100.39
CA PRO A 701 -39.05 -7.41 101.40
C PRO A 701 -40.36 -6.93 100.74
N LEU A 702 -41.48 -7.54 101.12
CA LEU A 702 -42.84 -7.16 100.78
C LEU A 702 -43.58 -6.73 102.06
N LEU A 703 -44.22 -5.57 102.03
CA LEU A 703 -44.90 -5.00 103.19
C LEU A 703 -46.42 -4.92 102.93
N PHE A 704 -47.19 -5.44 103.87
CA PHE A 704 -48.65 -5.52 103.83
C PHE A 704 -49.27 -4.81 105.05
N THR A 705 -50.40 -4.13 104.86
CA THR A 705 -51.14 -3.39 105.88
C THR A 705 -52.64 -3.66 105.76
N ASP A 706 -53.44 -3.33 106.79
CA ASP A 706 -54.90 -3.53 106.82
C ASP A 706 -55.65 -2.88 105.63
N THR A 707 -55.19 -1.72 105.20
CA THR A 707 -55.76 -0.84 104.17
C THR A 707 -55.04 -0.91 102.82
N GLY A 708 -53.94 -1.65 102.72
CA GLY A 708 -53.14 -1.80 101.50
C GLY A 708 -53.49 -3.04 100.67
N GLY A 709 -52.85 -3.18 99.52
CA GLY A 709 -52.94 -4.39 98.70
C GLY A 709 -52.50 -5.62 99.50
N LYS A 710 -53.38 -6.62 99.57
CA LYS A 710 -53.20 -7.86 100.35
C LYS A 710 -52.42 -8.94 99.61
N ILE A 711 -52.26 -8.75 98.31
CA ILE A 711 -51.56 -9.64 97.41
C ILE A 711 -50.45 -8.84 96.72
N GLN A 712 -49.23 -9.36 96.72
CA GLN A 712 -48.09 -8.81 95.97
C GLN A 712 -47.30 -9.96 95.34
N SER A 713 -46.69 -9.72 94.18
CA SER A 713 -45.83 -10.70 93.53
C SER A 713 -44.38 -10.23 93.43
N TRP A 714 -43.48 -11.21 93.34
CA TRP A 714 -42.07 -11.00 93.07
C TRP A 714 -41.61 -12.01 92.01
N SER A 715 -41.03 -11.51 90.92
CA SER A 715 -40.46 -12.35 89.86
C SER A 715 -38.96 -12.16 89.69
N TRP A 716 -38.26 -13.23 89.34
CA TRP A 716 -36.84 -13.21 89.02
C TRP A 716 -36.46 -14.33 88.05
N LEU A 717 -35.30 -14.18 87.41
CA LEU A 717 -34.73 -15.18 86.50
C LEU A 717 -33.89 -16.19 87.30
N ILE A 718 -34.04 -17.48 87.00
CA ILE A 718 -33.24 -18.56 87.59
C ILE A 718 -32.32 -19.17 86.54
N ALA A 719 -31.08 -19.48 86.94
CA ALA A 719 -30.09 -20.07 86.05
C ALA A 719 -30.28 -21.60 85.88
N ASP A 720 -30.82 -22.28 86.90
CA ASP A 720 -31.17 -23.69 86.88
C ASP A 720 -32.68 -23.86 87.07
N PRO A 721 -33.44 -24.35 86.07
CA PRO A 721 -34.90 -24.53 86.17
C PRO A 721 -35.34 -25.45 87.32
N ALA A 722 -34.44 -26.31 87.84
CA ALA A 722 -34.72 -27.16 88.98
C ALA A 722 -34.61 -26.42 90.33
N ARG A 723 -33.98 -25.23 90.37
CA ARG A 723 -33.79 -24.42 91.58
C ARG A 723 -34.83 -23.32 91.69
N ARG A 724 -36.10 -23.73 91.83
CA ARG A 724 -37.23 -22.79 92.04
C ARG A 724 -37.46 -22.42 93.49
N GLY A 725 -36.89 -23.19 94.43
CA GLY A 725 -37.09 -23.01 95.86
C GLY A 725 -36.51 -21.70 96.40
N PHE A 726 -37.23 -21.09 97.34
CA PHE A 726 -36.86 -19.86 98.04
C PHE A 726 -37.17 -20.00 99.54
N VAL A 727 -36.68 -19.06 100.33
CA VAL A 727 -36.97 -18.97 101.76
C VAL A 727 -37.79 -17.71 101.99
N TYR A 728 -38.84 -17.79 102.79
CA TYR A 728 -39.56 -16.59 103.23
C TYR A 728 -39.58 -16.50 104.75
N THR A 729 -39.48 -15.26 105.26
CA THR A 729 -39.58 -14.96 106.69
C THR A 729 -40.71 -13.96 106.90
N VAL A 730 -41.61 -14.27 107.83
CA VAL A 730 -42.77 -13.43 108.14
C VAL A 730 -42.55 -12.73 109.48
N ARG A 731 -42.69 -11.41 109.47
CA ARG A 731 -42.76 -10.60 110.67
C ARG A 731 -44.13 -9.95 110.75
N ARG A 732 -44.94 -10.34 111.73
CA ARG A 732 -46.19 -9.66 112.07
C ARG A 732 -45.93 -8.66 113.18
N VAL A 733 -46.36 -7.43 112.96
CA VAL A 733 -46.34 -6.36 113.95
C VAL A 733 -47.75 -6.22 114.49
N GLY A 734 -47.93 -6.52 115.78
CA GLY A 734 -49.18 -6.41 116.49
C GLY A 734 -49.66 -4.96 116.60
N ARG A 735 -50.96 -4.76 116.80
CA ARG A 735 -51.47 -3.46 117.26
C ARG A 735 -51.10 -3.18 118.71
N GLN A 736 -50.75 -4.24 119.45
CA GLN A 736 -50.17 -4.20 120.79
C GLN A 736 -48.80 -4.89 120.74
N SER A 737 -47.81 -4.39 121.49
CA SER A 737 -46.44 -4.92 121.41
C SER A 737 -46.31 -6.38 121.85
N ALA A 738 -47.23 -6.89 122.66
CA ALA A 738 -47.26 -8.29 123.08
C ALA A 738 -47.64 -9.26 121.93
N ASP A 739 -48.22 -8.72 120.84
CA ASP A 739 -48.61 -9.48 119.65
C ASP A 739 -47.55 -9.45 118.55
N ASP A 740 -46.39 -8.81 118.75
CA ASP A 740 -45.30 -8.85 117.76
C ASP A 740 -44.73 -10.26 117.66
N ILE A 741 -44.71 -10.80 116.44
CA ILE A 741 -44.24 -12.16 116.17
C ILE A 741 -43.33 -12.14 114.95
N ILE A 742 -42.17 -12.78 115.09
CA ILE A 742 -41.31 -13.15 113.97
C ILE A 742 -41.41 -14.67 113.84
N GLU A 743 -41.91 -15.13 112.71
CA GLU A 743 -41.93 -16.54 112.39
C GLU A 743 -40.54 -17.03 111.99
N PRO A 744 -40.21 -18.30 112.26
CA PRO A 744 -38.99 -18.89 111.73
C PRO A 744 -39.03 -18.90 110.19
N PRO A 745 -37.88 -18.78 109.51
CA PRO A 745 -37.82 -18.85 108.05
C PRO A 745 -38.38 -20.19 107.53
N VAL A 746 -39.21 -20.12 106.50
CA VAL A 746 -39.80 -21.28 105.83
C VAL A 746 -39.20 -21.42 104.45
N ARG A 747 -38.68 -22.60 104.13
CA ARG A 747 -38.20 -22.95 102.78
C ARG A 747 -39.33 -23.61 102.00
N THR A 748 -39.61 -23.12 100.80
CA THR A 748 -40.66 -23.65 99.92
C THR A 748 -40.28 -23.46 98.45
N ASP A 749 -40.86 -24.25 97.57
CA ASP A 749 -40.87 -24.06 96.12
C ASP A 749 -42.28 -23.75 95.57
N ASP A 750 -43.27 -23.64 96.47
CA ASP A 750 -44.63 -23.24 96.12
C ASP A 750 -44.66 -21.77 95.67
N PRO A 751 -45.11 -21.47 94.43
CA PRO A 751 -45.22 -20.10 93.95
C PRO A 751 -46.31 -19.29 94.67
N PHE A 752 -47.13 -19.89 95.52
CA PHE A 752 -48.15 -19.20 96.32
C PHE A 752 -47.89 -19.31 97.81
N VAL A 753 -47.63 -18.17 98.46
CA VAL A 753 -47.40 -18.09 99.91
C VAL A 753 -48.61 -17.41 100.55
N VAL A 754 -49.45 -18.19 101.23
CA VAL A 754 -50.61 -17.68 101.97
C VAL A 754 -50.27 -17.50 103.45
N ILE A 755 -50.29 -16.26 103.93
CA ILE A 755 -50.09 -15.93 105.33
C ILE A 755 -51.46 -15.87 106.01
N ARG A 756 -51.60 -16.64 107.10
CA ARG A 756 -52.81 -16.69 107.93
C ARG A 756 -52.57 -16.03 109.28
#